data_AF-A0A4R6P1D7-F1
#
_entry.id   AF-A0A4R6P1D7-F1
#
_cell.length_a   1.000
_cell.length_b   1.000
_cell.length_c   1.000
_cell.angle_alpha   90.00
_cell.angle_beta   90.00
_cell.angle_gamma   90.00
#
_symmetry.space_group_name_H-M   'P 1'
#
loop_
_entity.id
_entity.type
_entity.pdbx_description
1 polymer ?
#
loop_
_entity_poly.entity_id
_entity_poly.type
_entity_poly.pdbx_seq_one_letter_code
_entity_poly.pdbx_strand_id
1 'polypeptide(L)'
;MALRLHAAALTRKVAINGNHSIPVAKLLTSLARLRIRLVLSGQETWSQEVLEIERLIRSGQTPAFRPWLQNELQPSQPGSVGGAKHSGSTNAANTGLASVQPTEWSSSYPQAPDSPWLPQASNALIREIAKLDIDLDDDAMRWLRWACLHRSYLYESMSDGPVSAEALDVLANLGWGWMRSALLDRVKAQRGDFTSNTEVSAVLASHSQAKSALGAWVASNNLAFYGKGEAALLASGSNSRAPETVAMQILGALSIVTASQKPADELLELVSFEPRSPEPDWPTLLGSHTKRPPTYTRRESGPDHNKRFTVTVEVNGRSADATAGSSKAARALAARAYVLRYLPRIAPATPTASAPRKATWPMPYRANLPQHVAAREWGKQAFEVADAGLISQALTHRSWTYEHPRVVAEARQNDYGALATEGSEALTHLVHHHCALRAFDTTFRLPPRTVASPSVTDEAVAKLFDTMPLANGVLRSSGTALTTSIKSDVAQSLVGAAWRANGDLLMERQPVVLAQWLTSFTPRIDPTTQLQEYCAKVKAEFDFDFEQQGRDHEKKFRATVTLQVAGQPQWRGDWKSSKVQAKHSAADGVLHVLFGEYTEPSPAADALLRGMFLAELGAVDPHRPNAAKALTSGQLGVDFLAAGAYDDFARWTQARSRLLPGDASAIASRLELFYGAVLKKRRRDAVKHWVAQNLPVATTELLDVELRILQWRTGIQPARLALLETLLAAAAEADPWQAVLDYVETAAKTLALETHAILEIERRSDYAAHSVALRLSGSTFSDALGPIVNAVDSIVGTASWARTADMVVLTIPSAQPTDDPLTQCGIEAARHAWQDPWLNDVREGLNELLCALDGADDQATRPTAAQLTGIVAAEEALMNRLRPQKSQTRTGTSVPELSPESPMGSP
;
A
#
# COMPACT_ATOMS: atom_id res chain seq x y z
N MET A 1 -6.27 -36.48 -21.77
CA MET A 1 -6.95 -35.29 -22.32
C MET A 1 -6.12 -34.01 -22.15
N ALA A 2 -5.82 -33.56 -20.92
CA ALA A 2 -5.06 -32.32 -20.64
C ALA A 2 -3.68 -32.25 -21.33
N LEU A 3 -2.89 -33.33 -21.32
CA LEU A 3 -1.60 -33.41 -22.02
C LEU A 3 -1.73 -33.38 -23.56
N ARG A 4 -2.79 -34.00 -24.11
CA ARG A 4 -3.13 -33.94 -25.55
C ARG A 4 -3.51 -32.52 -25.99
N LEU A 5 -4.33 -31.81 -25.21
CA LEU A 5 -4.71 -30.42 -25.46
C LEU A 5 -3.52 -29.45 -25.30
N HIS A 6 -2.64 -29.70 -24.34
CA HIS A 6 -1.41 -28.93 -24.14
C HIS A 6 -0.42 -29.09 -25.31
N ALA A 7 -0.26 -30.32 -25.83
CA ALA A 7 0.57 -30.58 -27.01
C ALA A 7 0.06 -29.85 -28.26
N ALA A 8 -1.27 -29.77 -28.46
CA ALA A 8 -1.86 -28.98 -29.53
C ALA A 8 -1.60 -27.47 -29.37
N ALA A 9 -1.68 -26.93 -28.15
CA ALA A 9 -1.41 -25.52 -27.86
C ALA A 9 0.06 -25.10 -28.14
N LEU A 10 1.02 -26.01 -28.04
CA LEU A 10 2.44 -25.73 -28.35
C LEU A 10 2.73 -25.61 -29.85
N THR A 11 1.82 -26.09 -30.72
CA THR A 11 1.94 -25.99 -32.18
C THR A 11 1.43 -24.66 -32.77
N ARG A 12 0.77 -23.82 -31.96
CA ARG A 12 0.23 -22.53 -32.38
C ARG A 12 1.36 -21.55 -32.75
N LYS A 13 1.09 -20.59 -33.64
CA LYS A 13 2.03 -19.53 -34.01
C LYS A 13 1.66 -18.22 -33.34
N VAL A 14 2.65 -17.47 -32.86
CA VAL A 14 2.49 -16.13 -32.28
C VAL A 14 3.12 -15.11 -33.23
N ALA A 15 2.37 -14.06 -33.56
CA ALA A 15 2.87 -12.95 -34.35
C ALA A 15 3.76 -12.05 -33.47
N ILE A 16 5.00 -11.79 -33.92
CA ILE A 16 5.95 -10.92 -33.23
C ILE A 16 5.83 -9.48 -33.73
N ASN A 17 5.51 -9.31 -35.02
CA ASN A 17 5.14 -8.05 -35.65
C ASN A 17 4.18 -8.35 -36.83
N GLY A 18 3.69 -7.31 -37.52
CA GLY A 18 2.70 -7.43 -38.59
C GLY A 18 3.06 -8.39 -39.75
N ASN A 19 4.33 -8.79 -39.90
CA ASN A 19 4.81 -9.64 -41.00
C ASN A 19 5.53 -10.94 -40.54
N HIS A 20 5.65 -11.23 -39.24
CA HIS A 20 6.45 -12.36 -38.75
C HIS A 20 5.76 -13.14 -37.64
N SER A 21 5.59 -14.45 -37.82
CA SER A 21 5.00 -15.37 -36.83
C SER A 21 5.90 -16.57 -36.53
N ILE A 22 6.11 -16.87 -35.25
CA ILE A 22 6.97 -17.98 -34.79
C ILE A 22 6.11 -19.03 -34.07
N PRO A 23 6.32 -20.35 -34.30
CA PRO A 23 5.69 -21.40 -33.49
C PRO A 23 6.01 -21.22 -32.00
N VAL A 24 5.02 -21.39 -31.12
CA VAL A 24 5.14 -21.15 -29.68
C VAL A 24 6.26 -21.96 -29.05
N ALA A 25 6.44 -23.23 -29.44
CA ALA A 25 7.57 -24.03 -28.96
C ALA A 25 8.94 -23.39 -29.28
N LYS A 26 9.11 -22.84 -30.49
CA LYS A 26 10.35 -22.16 -30.88
C LYS A 26 10.52 -20.82 -30.16
N LEU A 27 9.43 -20.07 -30.02
CA LEU A 27 9.42 -18.78 -29.34
C LEU A 27 9.76 -18.91 -27.85
N LEU A 28 9.14 -19.86 -27.13
CA LEU A 28 9.44 -20.14 -25.73
C LEU A 28 10.90 -20.58 -25.53
N THR A 29 11.43 -21.37 -26.47
CA THR A 29 12.86 -21.75 -26.45
C THR A 29 13.77 -20.53 -26.64
N SER A 30 13.43 -19.61 -27.55
CA SER A 30 14.19 -18.37 -27.78
C SER A 30 14.13 -17.43 -26.57
N LEU A 31 12.95 -17.27 -25.97
CA LEU A 31 12.76 -16.46 -24.77
C LEU A 31 13.53 -17.04 -23.58
N ALA A 32 13.49 -18.36 -23.36
CA ALA A 32 14.25 -19.00 -22.28
C ALA A 32 15.77 -18.80 -22.43
N ARG A 33 16.28 -18.89 -23.66
CA ARG A 33 17.71 -18.61 -23.96
C ARG A 33 18.06 -17.13 -23.75
N LEU A 34 17.18 -16.22 -24.16
CA LEU A 34 17.36 -14.79 -23.97
C LEU A 34 17.37 -14.44 -22.47
N ARG A 35 16.43 -15.00 -21.69
CA ARG A 35 16.35 -14.84 -20.24
C ARG A 35 17.63 -15.27 -19.53
N ILE A 36 18.18 -16.44 -19.88
CA ILE A 36 19.46 -16.91 -19.33
C ILE A 36 20.59 -15.92 -19.65
N ARG A 37 20.64 -15.39 -20.86
CA ARG A 37 21.63 -14.38 -21.27
C ARG A 37 21.50 -13.08 -20.48
N LEU A 38 20.27 -12.64 -20.21
CA LEU A 38 19.95 -11.43 -19.46
C LEU A 38 20.30 -11.56 -17.97
N VAL A 39 20.03 -12.72 -17.35
CA VAL A 39 20.46 -13.01 -15.98
C VAL A 39 21.98 -13.01 -15.86
N LEU A 40 22.68 -13.66 -16.80
CA LEU A 40 24.15 -13.70 -16.80
C LEU A 40 24.82 -12.34 -17.04
N SER A 41 24.07 -11.36 -17.56
CA SER A 41 24.54 -9.99 -17.79
C SER A 41 24.05 -8.98 -16.74
N GLY A 42 23.39 -9.45 -15.67
CA GLY A 42 22.89 -8.59 -14.58
C GLY A 42 21.65 -7.76 -14.94
N GLN A 43 20.93 -8.12 -16.01
CA GLN A 43 19.72 -7.44 -16.48
C GLN A 43 18.47 -8.14 -15.94
N GLU A 44 18.28 -8.10 -14.62
CA GLU A 44 17.21 -8.82 -13.92
C GLU A 44 15.81 -8.36 -14.36
N THR A 45 15.61 -7.06 -14.61
CA THR A 45 14.32 -6.50 -15.05
C THR A 45 13.88 -7.04 -16.42
N TRP A 46 14.80 -7.09 -17.40
CA TRP A 46 14.50 -7.65 -18.73
C TRP A 46 14.34 -9.17 -18.68
N SER A 47 15.04 -9.84 -17.76
CA SER A 47 14.84 -11.27 -17.50
C SER A 47 13.43 -11.57 -16.96
N GLN A 48 12.93 -10.74 -16.04
CA GLN A 48 11.56 -10.86 -15.53
C GLN A 48 10.52 -10.53 -16.60
N GLU A 49 10.74 -9.50 -17.43
CA GLU A 49 9.85 -9.20 -18.56
C GLU A 49 9.77 -10.38 -19.55
N VAL A 50 10.91 -10.99 -19.87
CA VAL A 50 10.94 -12.20 -20.72
C VAL A 50 10.22 -13.36 -20.06
N LEU A 51 10.36 -13.53 -18.73
CA LEU A 51 9.63 -14.55 -17.98
C LEU A 51 8.11 -14.31 -17.96
N GLU A 52 7.66 -13.08 -17.86
CA GLU A 52 6.24 -12.73 -17.93
C GLU A 52 5.68 -12.99 -19.32
N ILE A 53 6.42 -12.64 -20.37
CA ILE A 53 6.04 -12.93 -21.75
C ILE A 53 6.02 -14.45 -22.00
N GLU A 54 6.98 -15.20 -21.44
CA GLU A 54 6.94 -16.67 -21.43
C GLU A 54 5.68 -17.18 -20.72
N ARG A 55 5.31 -16.62 -19.56
CA ARG A 55 4.10 -17.00 -18.81
C ARG A 55 2.83 -16.69 -19.60
N LEU A 56 2.74 -15.52 -20.23
CA LEU A 56 1.63 -15.12 -21.11
C LEU A 56 1.49 -16.08 -22.30
N ILE A 57 2.60 -16.41 -22.97
CA ILE A 57 2.59 -17.37 -24.09
C ILE A 57 2.24 -18.79 -23.61
N ARG A 58 2.74 -19.23 -22.46
CA ARG A 58 2.37 -20.52 -21.85
C ARG A 58 0.92 -20.54 -21.38
N SER A 59 0.33 -19.38 -21.11
CA SER A 59 -1.08 -19.23 -20.69
C SER A 59 -2.09 -19.25 -21.84
N GLY A 60 -1.64 -19.33 -23.10
CA GLY A 60 -2.55 -19.27 -24.24
C GLY A 60 -2.83 -17.84 -24.71
N GLN A 61 -2.26 -16.82 -24.07
CA GLN A 61 -2.42 -15.43 -24.49
C GLN A 61 -1.38 -15.06 -25.58
N THR A 62 -1.68 -14.00 -26.31
CA THR A 62 -0.80 -13.40 -27.32
C THR A 62 -0.19 -12.14 -26.71
N PRO A 63 1.06 -12.17 -26.26
CA PRO A 63 1.67 -10.99 -25.62
C PRO A 63 1.93 -9.90 -26.67
N ALA A 64 1.86 -8.64 -26.23
CA ALA A 64 2.46 -7.55 -26.98
C ALA A 64 3.98 -7.56 -26.71
N PHE A 65 4.78 -7.67 -27.77
CA PHE A 65 6.25 -7.62 -27.62
C PHE A 65 6.72 -6.17 -27.59
N ARG A 66 7.54 -5.79 -26.61
CA ARG A 66 8.22 -4.48 -26.63
C ARG A 66 9.21 -4.40 -27.80
N PRO A 67 9.52 -3.20 -28.35
CA PRO A 67 10.41 -3.06 -29.50
C PRO A 67 11.79 -3.70 -29.32
N TRP A 68 12.37 -3.63 -28.11
CA TRP A 68 13.66 -4.25 -27.81
C TRP A 68 13.61 -5.77 -27.95
N LEU A 69 12.54 -6.39 -27.46
CA LEU A 69 12.33 -7.84 -27.52
C LEU A 69 11.95 -8.30 -28.94
N GLN A 70 11.20 -7.48 -29.68
CA GLN A 70 10.95 -7.72 -31.10
C GLN A 70 12.26 -7.77 -31.89
N ASN A 71 13.23 -6.90 -31.59
CA ASN A 71 14.54 -6.88 -32.26
C ASN A 71 15.39 -8.11 -31.91
N GLU A 72 15.37 -8.57 -30.66
CA GLU A 72 16.09 -9.79 -30.24
C GLU A 72 15.48 -11.08 -30.83
N LEU A 73 14.17 -11.07 -31.13
CA LEU A 73 13.45 -12.23 -31.65
C LEU A 73 13.40 -12.29 -33.19
N GLN A 74 13.94 -11.29 -33.91
CA GLN A 74 14.04 -11.33 -35.37
C GLN A 74 15.14 -12.31 -35.84
N PRO A 75 14.92 -13.07 -36.93
CA PRO A 75 15.96 -13.90 -37.51
C PRO A 75 17.10 -13.02 -38.03
N SER A 76 18.31 -13.20 -37.47
CA SER A 76 19.51 -12.51 -37.93
C SER A 76 19.75 -12.81 -39.41
N GLN A 77 19.86 -11.77 -40.25
CA GLN A 77 20.38 -11.95 -41.60
C GLN A 77 21.81 -12.51 -41.53
N PRO A 78 22.17 -13.55 -42.30
CA PRO A 78 23.53 -14.04 -42.35
C PRO A 78 24.38 -13.02 -43.11
N GLY A 79 24.96 -12.07 -42.39
CA GLY A 79 25.82 -11.05 -42.99
C GLY A 79 25.80 -9.69 -42.29
N SER A 80 26.01 -9.65 -40.98
CA SER A 80 26.50 -8.43 -40.34
C SER A 80 27.31 -8.80 -39.10
N VAL A 81 28.61 -9.02 -39.33
CA VAL A 81 29.61 -8.88 -38.27
C VAL A 81 29.74 -7.37 -38.03
N GLY A 82 28.83 -6.83 -37.23
CA GLY A 82 28.83 -5.43 -36.80
C GLY A 82 28.94 -5.40 -35.29
N GLY A 83 30.18 -5.35 -34.77
CA GLY A 83 30.44 -5.32 -33.35
C GLY A 83 29.82 -4.09 -32.68
N ALA A 84 28.85 -4.31 -31.81
CA ALA A 84 28.53 -3.37 -30.76
C ALA A 84 29.68 -3.41 -29.75
N LYS A 85 30.61 -2.46 -29.90
CA LYS A 85 31.65 -2.17 -28.91
C LYS A 85 30.97 -1.78 -27.59
N HIS A 86 30.79 -2.73 -26.69
CA HIS A 86 30.88 -2.42 -25.27
C HIS A 86 32.36 -2.27 -24.95
N SER A 87 32.84 -1.03 -25.04
CA SER A 87 34.13 -0.65 -24.48
C SER A 87 34.07 -0.85 -22.97
N GLY A 88 34.51 -2.01 -22.51
CA GLY A 88 35.18 -2.11 -21.23
C GLY A 88 36.39 -1.18 -21.27
N SER A 89 36.24 0.01 -20.71
CA SER A 89 37.36 0.85 -20.32
C SER A 89 37.53 0.69 -18.82
N THR A 90 38.47 -0.16 -18.44
CA THR A 90 39.30 0.07 -17.27
C THR A 90 39.97 1.42 -17.45
N ASN A 91 39.39 2.47 -16.86
CA ASN A 91 40.07 3.74 -16.63
C ASN A 91 39.99 4.04 -15.13
N ALA A 92 41.06 3.64 -14.44
CA ALA A 92 41.53 4.36 -13.28
C ALA A 92 41.76 5.83 -13.68
N ALA A 93 41.42 6.75 -12.77
CA ALA A 93 41.58 8.20 -12.86
C ALA A 93 40.61 8.95 -13.80
N ASN A 94 39.32 9.03 -13.39
CA ASN A 94 38.55 10.26 -13.53
C ASN A 94 37.40 10.31 -12.50
N THR A 95 37.70 10.81 -11.29
CA THR A 95 36.70 11.06 -10.23
C THR A 95 35.92 12.35 -10.54
N GLY A 96 34.87 12.21 -11.36
CA GLY A 96 33.75 13.14 -11.39
C GLY A 96 32.48 12.33 -11.10
N LEU A 97 32.14 12.13 -9.82
CA LEU A 97 30.87 11.50 -9.45
C LEU A 97 29.73 12.38 -10.00
N ALA A 98 28.81 11.79 -10.77
CA ALA A 98 27.58 12.46 -11.18
C ALA A 98 26.84 12.95 -9.93
N SER A 99 26.44 14.23 -9.90
CA SER A 99 25.76 14.84 -8.75
C SER A 99 24.27 14.50 -8.68
N VAL A 100 23.68 14.04 -9.79
CA VAL A 100 22.26 13.77 -9.97
C VAL A 100 22.06 12.44 -10.69
N GLN A 101 20.98 11.72 -10.38
CA GLN A 101 20.58 10.46 -11.00
C GLN A 101 19.11 10.50 -11.49
N PRO A 102 18.78 9.91 -12.64
CA PRO A 102 17.39 9.78 -13.09
C PRO A 102 16.59 8.86 -12.15
N THR A 103 15.29 9.10 -12.05
CA THR A 103 14.39 8.31 -11.17
C THR A 103 13.62 7.22 -11.91
N GLU A 104 13.38 7.41 -13.22
CA GLU A 104 12.51 6.59 -14.07
C GLU A 104 11.02 6.54 -13.65
N TRP A 105 10.57 7.42 -12.74
CA TRP A 105 9.22 7.37 -12.16
C TRP A 105 8.09 7.58 -13.18
N SER A 106 8.26 8.45 -14.17
CA SER A 106 7.27 8.68 -15.24
C SER A 106 7.26 7.59 -16.32
N SER A 107 8.37 6.87 -16.49
CA SER A 107 8.53 5.84 -17.52
C SER A 107 8.21 4.42 -17.03
N SER A 108 8.10 4.22 -15.72
CA SER A 108 7.95 2.90 -15.08
C SER A 108 7.05 2.98 -13.84
N TYR A 109 5.77 3.36 -14.02
CA TYR A 109 4.78 3.31 -12.96
C TYR A 109 4.08 1.92 -12.88
N PRO A 110 3.66 1.46 -11.69
CA PRO A 110 3.01 0.15 -11.50
C PRO A 110 1.72 0.04 -12.30
N GLN A 111 1.53 -1.09 -13.00
CA GLN A 111 0.35 -1.30 -13.84
C GLN A 111 -0.87 -1.65 -12.98
N ALA A 112 -1.97 -0.91 -13.13
CA ALA A 112 -3.17 -1.15 -12.35
C ALA A 112 -3.75 -2.56 -12.63
N PRO A 113 -4.21 -3.30 -11.60
CA PRO A 113 -4.71 -4.65 -11.79
C PRO A 113 -6.02 -4.63 -12.58
N ASP A 114 -6.14 -5.55 -13.54
CA ASP A 114 -7.40 -5.74 -14.26
C ASP A 114 -8.39 -6.54 -13.41
N SER A 115 -9.67 -6.21 -13.51
CA SER A 115 -10.71 -6.93 -12.79
C SER A 115 -12.04 -6.86 -13.54
N PRO A 116 -12.74 -8.00 -13.70
CA PRO A 116 -14.08 -8.01 -14.30
C PRO A 116 -15.11 -7.26 -13.43
N TRP A 117 -14.78 -7.02 -12.15
CA TRP A 117 -15.66 -6.33 -11.20
C TRP A 117 -15.44 -4.81 -11.19
N LEU A 118 -14.34 -4.32 -11.78
CA LEU A 118 -14.04 -2.89 -11.84
C LEU A 118 -15.09 -2.19 -12.72
N PRO A 119 -15.88 -1.23 -12.19
CA PRO A 119 -16.84 -0.49 -12.99
C PRO A 119 -16.18 0.15 -14.21
N GLN A 120 -16.90 0.19 -15.33
CA GLN A 120 -16.42 0.86 -16.54
C GLN A 120 -16.27 2.37 -16.29
N ALA A 121 -15.35 3.02 -17.01
CA ALA A 121 -15.21 4.46 -16.95
C ALA A 121 -16.54 5.10 -17.38
N SER A 122 -17.09 5.99 -16.54
CA SER A 122 -18.31 6.70 -16.89
C SER A 122 -18.01 7.72 -17.99
N ASN A 123 -18.99 8.00 -18.86
CA ASN A 123 -18.87 9.09 -19.84
C ASN A 123 -18.60 10.45 -19.18
N ALA A 124 -19.04 10.63 -17.93
CA ALA A 124 -18.73 11.83 -17.15
C ALA A 124 -17.24 11.89 -16.80
N LEU A 125 -16.66 10.80 -16.30
CA LEU A 125 -15.24 10.71 -15.99
C LEU A 125 -14.38 11.00 -17.23
N ILE A 126 -14.65 10.34 -18.35
CA ILE A 126 -13.89 10.52 -19.60
C ILE A 126 -13.93 12.00 -20.04
N ARG A 127 -15.10 12.63 -20.00
CA ARG A 127 -15.25 14.05 -20.37
C ARG A 127 -14.51 14.99 -19.43
N GLU A 128 -14.57 14.77 -18.12
CA GLU A 128 -13.90 15.65 -17.16
C GLU A 128 -12.37 15.50 -17.24
N ILE A 129 -11.88 14.28 -17.39
CA ILE A 129 -10.43 14.01 -17.52
C ILE A 129 -9.87 14.59 -18.82
N ALA A 130 -10.62 14.54 -19.93
CA ALA A 130 -10.22 15.16 -21.19
C ALA A 130 -10.01 16.69 -21.09
N LYS A 131 -10.59 17.37 -20.09
CA LYS A 131 -10.37 18.81 -19.87
C LYS A 131 -9.00 19.14 -19.28
N LEU A 132 -8.30 18.16 -18.70
CA LEU A 132 -7.02 18.36 -18.03
C LEU A 132 -5.83 18.41 -19.00
N ASP A 133 -6.05 18.05 -20.28
CA ASP A 133 -4.99 17.99 -21.30
C ASP A 133 -3.78 17.13 -20.85
N ILE A 134 -4.09 15.95 -20.29
CA ILE A 134 -3.10 14.95 -19.87
C ILE A 134 -3.27 13.73 -20.79
N ASP A 135 -2.17 13.29 -21.39
CA ASP A 135 -2.15 12.06 -22.18
C ASP A 135 -2.19 10.85 -21.24
N LEU A 136 -3.21 10.02 -21.38
CA LEU A 136 -3.47 8.87 -20.52
C LEU A 136 -3.66 7.63 -21.39
N ASP A 137 -2.82 6.64 -21.17
CA ASP A 137 -2.98 5.32 -21.77
C ASP A 137 -4.11 4.51 -21.09
N ASP A 138 -4.36 3.30 -21.59
CA ASP A 138 -5.39 2.40 -21.06
C ASP A 138 -5.14 2.01 -19.60
N ASP A 139 -3.88 1.97 -19.15
CA ASP A 139 -3.55 1.61 -17.78
C ASP A 139 -3.75 2.78 -16.81
N ALA A 140 -3.37 3.99 -17.22
CA ALA A 140 -3.69 5.22 -16.52
C ALA A 140 -5.21 5.41 -16.35
N MET A 141 -5.99 5.08 -17.38
CA MET A 141 -7.45 5.08 -17.29
C MET A 141 -7.97 4.00 -16.31
N ARG A 142 -7.27 2.87 -16.20
CA ARG A 142 -7.59 1.81 -15.22
C ARG A 142 -7.29 2.25 -13.79
N TRP A 143 -6.18 2.96 -13.56
CA TRP A 143 -5.87 3.63 -12.29
C TRP A 143 -6.96 4.62 -11.89
N LEU A 144 -7.41 5.46 -12.81
CA LEU A 144 -8.50 6.40 -12.58
C LEU A 144 -9.81 5.70 -12.18
N ARG A 145 -10.16 4.60 -12.84
CA ARG A 145 -11.35 3.81 -12.51
C ARG A 145 -11.28 3.24 -11.10
N TRP A 146 -10.11 2.72 -10.68
CA TRP A 146 -9.90 2.27 -9.30
C TRP A 146 -10.00 3.41 -8.29
N ALA A 147 -9.41 4.56 -8.62
CA ALA A 147 -9.43 5.76 -7.79
C ALA A 147 -10.83 6.38 -7.63
N CYS A 148 -11.77 6.09 -8.53
CA CYS A 148 -13.16 6.53 -8.41
C CYS A 148 -13.98 5.72 -7.38
N LEU A 149 -13.41 4.66 -6.80
CA LEU A 149 -14.13 3.81 -5.86
C LEU A 149 -13.91 4.27 -4.44
N HIS A 150 -14.98 4.45 -3.67
CA HIS A 150 -14.83 4.67 -2.23
C HIS A 150 -14.64 3.33 -1.49
N ARG A 151 -13.93 3.36 -0.36
CA ARG A 151 -13.70 2.16 0.49
C ARG A 151 -15.00 1.42 0.87
N SER A 152 -16.10 2.14 1.05
CA SER A 152 -17.41 1.53 1.34
C SER A 152 -17.90 0.67 0.18
N TYR A 153 -17.63 1.11 -1.06
CA TYR A 153 -18.00 0.36 -2.26
C TYR A 153 -17.13 -0.88 -2.41
N LEU A 154 -15.83 -0.77 -2.15
CA LEU A 154 -14.94 -1.93 -2.12
C LEU A 154 -15.44 -2.98 -1.13
N TYR A 155 -15.74 -2.60 0.12
CA TYR A 155 -16.20 -3.58 1.10
C TYR A 155 -17.57 -4.20 0.76
N GLU A 156 -18.49 -3.45 0.15
CA GLU A 156 -19.83 -3.96 -0.16
C GLU A 156 -19.88 -4.77 -1.46
N SER A 157 -19.19 -4.30 -2.51
CA SER A 157 -19.36 -4.80 -3.88
C SER A 157 -18.13 -5.51 -4.44
N MET A 158 -16.95 -5.31 -3.84
CA MET A 158 -15.68 -5.89 -4.32
C MET A 158 -14.76 -6.28 -3.16
N SER A 159 -15.31 -6.95 -2.14
CA SER A 159 -14.53 -7.36 -0.96
C SER A 159 -13.33 -8.25 -1.34
N ASP A 160 -13.45 -8.95 -2.47
CA ASP A 160 -12.43 -9.83 -3.04
C ASP A 160 -11.77 -9.24 -4.30
N GLY A 161 -11.82 -7.92 -4.49
CA GLY A 161 -11.12 -7.22 -5.58
C GLY A 161 -9.59 -7.21 -5.40
N PRO A 162 -8.81 -7.04 -6.48
CA PRO A 162 -7.34 -7.02 -6.41
C PRO A 162 -6.76 -5.77 -5.70
N VAL A 163 -7.56 -4.71 -5.51
CA VAL A 163 -7.17 -3.47 -4.83
C VAL A 163 -7.82 -3.40 -3.46
N SER A 164 -7.02 -3.19 -2.40
CA SER A 164 -7.53 -3.00 -1.04
C SER A 164 -7.96 -1.55 -0.76
N ALA A 165 -8.69 -1.32 0.34
CA ALA A 165 -9.04 0.04 0.76
C ALA A 165 -7.79 0.85 1.13
N GLU A 166 -6.77 0.18 1.68
CA GLU A 166 -5.50 0.77 2.06
C GLU A 166 -4.71 1.26 0.84
N ALA A 167 -4.82 0.57 -0.31
CA ALA A 167 -4.27 1.06 -1.58
C ALA A 167 -4.91 2.38 -2.01
N LEU A 168 -6.22 2.52 -1.83
CA LEU A 168 -6.90 3.78 -2.10
C LEU A 168 -6.52 4.88 -1.10
N ASP A 169 -6.29 4.53 0.16
CA ASP A 169 -5.81 5.49 1.16
C ASP A 169 -4.39 5.98 0.81
N VAL A 170 -3.51 5.12 0.27
CA VAL A 170 -2.20 5.53 -0.26
C VAL A 170 -2.35 6.55 -1.41
N LEU A 171 -3.23 6.27 -2.39
CA LEU A 171 -3.51 7.22 -3.48
C LEU A 171 -4.06 8.54 -2.94
N ALA A 172 -4.99 8.51 -2.00
CA ALA A 172 -5.56 9.71 -1.40
C ALA A 172 -4.50 10.58 -0.72
N ASN A 173 -3.56 9.98 0.01
CA ASN A 173 -2.47 10.71 0.65
C ASN A 173 -1.46 11.26 -0.37
N LEU A 174 -1.14 10.50 -1.40
CA LEU A 174 -0.29 10.96 -2.51
C LEU A 174 -0.89 12.20 -3.18
N GLY A 175 -2.18 12.14 -3.56
CA GLY A 175 -2.86 13.27 -4.17
C GLY A 175 -2.96 14.48 -3.23
N TRP A 176 -3.12 14.25 -1.93
CA TRP A 176 -3.09 15.33 -0.95
C TRP A 176 -1.73 16.03 -0.87
N GLY A 177 -0.62 15.28 -0.94
CA GLY A 177 0.72 15.86 -0.98
C GLY A 177 0.92 16.78 -2.19
N TRP A 178 0.58 16.29 -3.38
CA TRP A 178 0.67 17.06 -4.63
C TRP A 178 -0.19 18.33 -4.62
N MET A 179 -1.42 18.23 -4.11
CA MET A 179 -2.32 19.37 -3.96
C MET A 179 -1.69 20.49 -3.11
N ARG A 180 -0.92 20.14 -2.07
CA ARG A 180 -0.27 21.13 -1.19
C ARG A 180 0.87 21.85 -1.89
N SER A 181 1.71 21.13 -2.64
CA SER A 181 2.78 21.73 -3.45
C SER A 181 2.22 22.68 -4.50
N ALA A 182 1.20 22.25 -5.24
CA ALA A 182 0.51 23.09 -6.23
C ALA A 182 -0.10 24.36 -5.62
N LEU A 183 -0.69 24.27 -4.43
CA LEU A 183 -1.22 25.44 -3.71
C LEU A 183 -0.12 26.45 -3.35
N LEU A 184 1.06 25.99 -2.93
CA LEU A 184 2.18 26.87 -2.61
C LEU A 184 2.69 27.59 -3.85
N ASP A 185 2.89 26.87 -4.95
CA ASP A 185 3.41 27.44 -6.19
C ASP A 185 2.40 28.38 -6.85
N ARG A 186 1.09 28.06 -6.82
CA ARG A 186 0.03 28.96 -7.28
C ARG A 186 -0.01 30.27 -6.48
N VAL A 187 0.11 30.22 -5.15
CA VAL A 187 0.16 31.45 -4.34
C VAL A 187 1.43 32.25 -4.61
N LYS A 188 2.59 31.60 -4.77
CA LYS A 188 3.85 32.27 -5.12
C LYS A 188 3.75 32.98 -6.46
N ALA A 189 3.17 32.34 -7.47
CA ALA A 189 2.95 32.94 -8.78
C ALA A 189 2.08 34.20 -8.71
N GLN A 190 1.09 34.23 -7.79
CA GLN A 190 0.19 35.37 -7.63
C GLN A 190 0.76 36.49 -6.75
N ARG A 191 1.44 36.15 -5.64
CA ARG A 191 1.81 37.10 -4.57
C ARG A 191 3.32 37.38 -4.47
N GLY A 192 4.14 36.59 -5.14
CA GLY A 192 5.60 36.57 -5.00
C GLY A 192 6.08 35.59 -3.93
N ASP A 193 7.40 35.54 -3.72
CA ASP A 193 8.04 34.61 -2.78
C ASP A 193 7.61 34.82 -1.33
N PHE A 194 7.53 33.70 -0.59
CA PHE A 194 7.33 33.71 0.85
C PHE A 194 8.55 34.23 1.59
N THR A 195 8.31 35.06 2.60
CA THR A 195 9.34 35.69 3.42
C THR A 195 9.46 35.07 4.81
N SER A 196 8.47 34.26 5.24
CA SER A 196 8.50 33.56 6.52
C SER A 196 7.78 32.22 6.47
N ASN A 197 8.12 31.31 7.39
CA ASN A 197 7.42 30.04 7.60
C ASN A 197 5.92 30.21 7.93
N THR A 198 5.54 31.35 8.54
CA THR A 198 4.16 31.66 8.93
C THR A 198 3.31 31.92 7.68
N GLU A 199 3.85 32.60 6.67
CA GLU A 199 3.16 32.80 5.39
C GLU A 199 2.91 31.47 4.67
N VAL A 200 3.93 30.60 4.59
CA VAL A 200 3.82 29.25 4.01
C VAL A 200 2.74 28.44 4.74
N SER A 201 2.81 28.39 6.08
CA SER A 201 1.85 27.67 6.92
C SER A 201 0.42 28.18 6.76
N ALA A 202 0.24 29.49 6.59
CA ALA A 202 -1.07 30.10 6.40
C ALA A 202 -1.70 29.75 5.05
N VAL A 203 -0.90 29.63 3.99
CA VAL A 203 -1.35 29.09 2.69
C VAL A 203 -1.74 27.63 2.84
N LEU A 204 -0.89 26.83 3.47
CA LEU A 204 -1.15 25.40 3.69
C LEU A 204 -2.40 25.17 4.53
N ALA A 205 -2.78 26.07 5.44
CA ALA A 205 -4.03 25.97 6.19
C ALA A 205 -5.29 26.08 5.30
N SER A 206 -5.18 26.67 4.11
CA SER A 206 -6.29 26.80 3.15
C SER A 206 -6.59 25.52 2.35
N HIS A 207 -5.78 24.45 2.49
CA HIS A 207 -5.95 23.20 1.75
C HIS A 207 -7.34 22.56 1.91
N SER A 208 -8.01 22.79 3.04
CA SER A 208 -9.35 22.25 3.29
C SER A 208 -10.37 22.77 2.29
N GLN A 209 -10.24 24.03 1.86
CA GLN A 209 -11.12 24.65 0.88
C GLN A 209 -10.91 24.05 -0.51
N ALA A 210 -9.65 23.81 -0.89
CA ALA A 210 -9.32 23.15 -2.15
C ALA A 210 -9.88 21.72 -2.19
N LYS A 211 -9.73 20.96 -1.10
CA LYS A 211 -10.33 19.61 -0.96
C LYS A 211 -11.84 19.63 -1.11
N SER A 212 -12.52 20.56 -0.44
CA SER A 212 -13.97 20.67 -0.53
C SER A 212 -14.44 21.09 -1.93
N ALA A 213 -13.71 21.97 -2.62
CA ALA A 213 -14.01 22.35 -4.01
C ALA A 213 -13.87 21.16 -4.97
N LEU A 214 -12.80 20.38 -4.84
CA LEU A 214 -12.60 19.16 -5.65
C LEU A 214 -13.58 18.05 -5.29
N GLY A 215 -13.94 17.90 -4.01
CA GLY A 215 -15.00 16.99 -3.58
C GLY A 215 -16.36 17.37 -4.15
N ALA A 216 -16.68 18.68 -4.23
CA ALA A 216 -17.87 19.16 -4.89
C ALA A 216 -17.85 18.90 -6.40
N TRP A 217 -16.70 19.00 -7.06
CA TRP A 217 -16.53 18.61 -8.46
C TRP A 217 -16.80 17.11 -8.67
N VAL A 218 -16.26 16.22 -7.82
CA VAL A 218 -16.54 14.77 -7.87
C VAL A 218 -18.02 14.48 -7.70
N ALA A 219 -18.67 15.10 -6.70
CA ALA A 219 -20.08 14.89 -6.40
C ALA A 219 -20.99 15.41 -7.52
N SER A 220 -20.75 16.63 -8.00
CA SER A 220 -21.60 17.28 -9.01
C SER A 220 -21.56 16.57 -10.37
N ASN A 221 -20.43 15.93 -10.69
CA ASN A 221 -20.26 15.18 -11.93
C ASN A 221 -20.51 13.67 -11.77
N ASN A 222 -20.90 13.23 -10.56
CA ASN A 222 -21.14 11.82 -10.24
C ASN A 222 -19.99 10.90 -10.66
N LEU A 223 -18.75 11.28 -10.30
CA LEU A 223 -17.55 10.57 -10.72
C LEU A 223 -17.25 9.33 -9.87
N ALA A 224 -17.83 9.25 -8.67
CA ALA A 224 -17.45 8.27 -7.65
C ALA A 224 -18.49 7.17 -7.42
N PHE A 225 -18.01 6.00 -7.00
CA PHE A 225 -18.85 4.86 -6.59
C PHE A 225 -18.83 4.69 -5.07
N TYR A 226 -20.01 4.68 -4.46
CA TYR A 226 -20.20 4.58 -3.01
C TYR A 226 -20.99 3.32 -2.65
N GLY A 227 -20.77 2.79 -1.44
CA GLY A 227 -21.62 1.74 -0.88
C GLY A 227 -23.00 2.31 -0.55
N LYS A 228 -24.03 1.48 -0.42
CA LYS A 228 -25.43 1.93 -0.26
C LYS A 228 -25.63 2.87 0.92
N GLY A 229 -24.97 2.59 2.05
CA GLY A 229 -25.04 3.45 3.24
C GLY A 229 -24.44 4.83 2.99
N GLU A 230 -23.26 4.87 2.38
CA GLU A 230 -22.57 6.13 2.07
C GLU A 230 -23.30 6.94 0.99
N ALA A 231 -23.81 6.25 -0.04
CA ALA A 231 -24.65 6.85 -1.08
C ALA A 231 -25.94 7.46 -0.49
N ALA A 232 -26.57 6.77 0.46
CA ALA A 232 -27.76 7.29 1.15
C ALA A 232 -27.45 8.55 1.98
N LEU A 233 -26.30 8.59 2.68
CA LEU A 233 -25.86 9.77 3.41
C LEU A 233 -25.61 10.97 2.50
N LEU A 234 -24.99 10.74 1.35
CA LEU A 234 -24.78 11.80 0.34
C LEU A 234 -26.10 12.28 -0.25
N ALA A 235 -27.02 11.37 -0.59
CA ALA A 235 -28.34 11.71 -1.10
C ALA A 235 -29.20 12.48 -0.09
N SER A 236 -29.00 12.25 1.22
CA SER A 236 -29.69 12.98 2.29
C SER A 236 -29.10 14.38 2.56
N GLY A 237 -28.06 14.79 1.83
CA GLY A 237 -27.36 16.06 2.06
C GLY A 237 -26.54 16.10 3.35
N SER A 238 -26.20 14.94 3.93
CA SER A 238 -25.32 14.88 5.10
C SER A 238 -23.89 15.27 4.73
N ASN A 239 -23.16 15.91 5.65
CA ASN A 239 -21.75 16.27 5.48
C ASN A 239 -20.87 15.00 5.48
N SER A 240 -20.73 14.35 4.32
CA SER A 240 -19.72 13.31 4.12
C SER A 240 -18.46 13.87 3.46
N ARG A 241 -17.30 13.38 3.89
CA ARG A 241 -16.00 13.66 3.27
C ARG A 241 -15.65 12.65 2.17
N ALA A 242 -16.49 11.65 1.91
CA ALA A 242 -16.21 10.63 0.91
C ALA A 242 -15.91 11.20 -0.49
N PRO A 243 -16.59 12.27 -0.98
CA PRO A 243 -16.22 12.91 -2.23
C PRO A 243 -14.84 13.59 -2.19
N GLU A 244 -14.47 14.22 -1.07
CA GLU A 244 -13.14 14.80 -0.89
C GLU A 244 -12.05 13.73 -0.92
N THR A 245 -12.30 12.58 -0.28
CA THR A 245 -11.38 11.43 -0.31
C THR A 245 -11.19 10.92 -1.73
N VAL A 246 -12.28 10.68 -2.48
CA VAL A 246 -12.21 10.20 -3.87
C VAL A 246 -11.53 11.22 -4.78
N ALA A 247 -11.75 12.52 -4.58
CA ALA A 247 -11.04 13.55 -5.32
C ALA A 247 -9.51 13.47 -5.13
N MET A 248 -9.06 13.23 -3.90
CA MET A 248 -7.64 13.04 -3.61
C MET A 248 -7.11 11.72 -4.17
N GLN A 249 -7.93 10.66 -4.22
CA GLN A 249 -7.56 9.39 -4.87
C GLN A 249 -7.34 9.58 -6.37
N ILE A 250 -8.25 10.29 -7.05
CA ILE A 250 -8.14 10.60 -8.47
C ILE A 250 -6.87 11.39 -8.75
N LEU A 251 -6.59 12.42 -7.94
CA LEU A 251 -5.34 13.17 -8.07
C LEU A 251 -4.13 12.27 -7.81
N GLY A 252 -4.15 11.41 -6.79
CA GLY A 252 -3.08 10.46 -6.53
C GLY A 252 -2.82 9.48 -7.68
N ALA A 253 -3.88 9.00 -8.33
CA ALA A 253 -3.79 8.14 -9.50
C ALA A 253 -3.23 8.86 -10.73
N LEU A 254 -3.63 10.11 -10.98
CA LEU A 254 -3.00 10.91 -12.04
C LEU A 254 -1.52 11.15 -11.72
N SER A 255 -1.23 11.49 -10.47
CA SER A 255 0.10 11.79 -10.00
C SER A 255 1.07 10.61 -10.05
N ILE A 256 0.62 9.37 -9.81
CA ILE A 256 1.49 8.19 -9.94
C ILE A 256 1.82 7.88 -11.40
N VAL A 257 0.87 8.13 -12.32
CA VAL A 257 1.04 7.93 -13.76
C VAL A 257 1.96 9.00 -14.35
N THR A 258 1.73 10.27 -14.01
CA THR A 258 2.46 11.38 -14.64
C THR A 258 3.79 11.70 -13.97
N ALA A 259 3.95 11.32 -12.69
CA ALA A 259 5.06 11.75 -11.83
C ALA A 259 5.31 13.27 -11.89
N SER A 260 4.22 14.07 -11.90
CA SER A 260 4.26 15.52 -12.10
C SER A 260 3.20 16.25 -11.27
N GLN A 261 3.45 17.54 -10.98
CA GLN A 261 2.49 18.45 -10.37
C GLN A 261 1.35 18.84 -11.32
N LYS A 262 1.56 18.73 -12.65
CA LYS A 262 0.59 19.15 -13.68
C LYS A 262 -0.86 18.76 -13.36
N PRO A 263 -1.19 17.51 -12.97
CA PRO A 263 -2.56 17.14 -12.63
C PRO A 263 -3.18 17.95 -11.49
N ALA A 264 -2.40 18.32 -10.47
CA ALA A 264 -2.89 19.13 -9.37
C ALA A 264 -3.16 20.57 -9.82
N ASP A 265 -2.29 21.14 -10.65
CA ASP A 265 -2.45 22.48 -11.21
C ASP A 265 -3.69 22.56 -12.12
N GLU A 266 -3.87 21.60 -13.02
CA GLU A 266 -5.02 21.53 -13.94
C GLU A 266 -6.33 21.30 -13.19
N LEU A 267 -6.33 20.47 -12.15
CA LEU A 267 -7.53 20.28 -11.31
C LEU A 267 -7.90 21.53 -10.52
N LEU A 268 -6.91 22.26 -9.98
CA LEU A 268 -7.15 23.53 -9.31
C LEU A 268 -7.69 24.60 -10.27
N GLU A 269 -7.21 24.61 -11.51
CA GLU A 269 -7.72 25.48 -12.57
C GLU A 269 -9.14 25.11 -13.00
N LEU A 270 -9.42 23.80 -13.14
CA LEU A 270 -10.74 23.26 -13.49
C LEU A 270 -11.82 23.68 -12.50
N VAL A 271 -11.51 23.73 -11.20
CA VAL A 271 -12.44 24.22 -10.17
C VAL A 271 -12.32 25.73 -9.94
N SER A 272 -11.53 26.43 -10.75
CA SER A 272 -11.24 27.86 -10.64
C SER A 272 -10.87 28.28 -9.22
N PHE A 273 -10.01 27.48 -8.57
CA PHE A 273 -9.67 27.71 -7.17
C PHE A 273 -8.77 28.93 -7.03
N GLU A 274 -9.27 29.91 -6.26
CA GLU A 274 -8.49 31.06 -5.82
C GLU A 274 -8.17 30.95 -4.32
N PRO A 275 -6.88 30.87 -3.95
CA PRO A 275 -6.49 30.84 -2.55
C PRO A 275 -6.83 32.19 -1.90
N ARG A 276 -7.74 32.17 -0.94
CA ARG A 276 -8.09 33.37 -0.16
C ARG A 276 -6.86 33.92 0.57
N SER A 277 -6.83 35.22 0.81
CA SER A 277 -5.82 35.80 1.69
C SER A 277 -5.97 35.22 3.10
N PRO A 278 -4.89 34.70 3.71
CA PRO A 278 -4.98 34.15 5.05
C PRO A 278 -5.43 35.24 6.02
N GLU A 279 -6.47 34.97 6.79
CA GLU A 279 -6.86 35.86 7.87
C GLU A 279 -5.82 35.76 9.01
N PRO A 280 -5.55 36.85 9.74
CA PRO A 280 -4.67 36.79 10.90
C PRO A 280 -5.27 35.86 11.97
N ASP A 281 -4.41 35.38 12.88
CA ASP A 281 -4.87 34.74 14.11
C ASP A 281 -5.56 35.79 15.01
N TRP A 282 -6.87 35.96 14.80
CA TRP A 282 -7.67 37.01 15.45
C TRP A 282 -7.58 36.99 16.98
N PRO A 283 -7.62 35.84 17.69
CA PRO A 283 -7.35 35.79 19.12
C PRO A 283 -5.98 36.37 19.52
N THR A 284 -4.92 36.03 18.80
CA THR A 284 -3.56 36.52 19.08
C THR A 284 -3.43 38.00 18.76
N LEU A 285 -3.98 38.44 17.62
CA LEU A 285 -4.03 39.86 17.23
C LEU A 285 -4.82 40.71 18.24
N LEU A 286 -5.96 40.20 18.73
CA LEU A 286 -6.73 40.87 19.77
C LEU A 286 -5.92 40.93 21.08
N GLY A 287 -5.25 39.84 21.45
CA GLY A 287 -4.42 39.77 22.65
C GLY A 287 -3.25 40.75 22.64
N SER A 288 -2.54 40.88 21.51
CA SER A 288 -1.39 41.78 21.39
C SER A 288 -1.74 43.27 21.44
N HIS A 289 -2.98 43.63 21.10
CA HIS A 289 -3.46 45.01 21.06
C HIS A 289 -4.38 45.39 22.23
N THR A 290 -4.50 44.54 23.25
CA THR A 290 -5.35 44.80 24.43
C THR A 290 -4.51 44.80 25.71
N LYS A 291 -4.71 45.81 26.56
CA LYS A 291 -3.97 45.92 27.84
C LYS A 291 -4.37 44.86 28.86
N ARG A 292 -5.60 44.36 28.78
CA ARG A 292 -6.13 43.25 29.60
C ARG A 292 -6.42 42.08 28.68
N PRO A 293 -6.08 40.85 29.09
CA PRO A 293 -6.30 39.68 28.25
C PRO A 293 -7.80 39.48 27.98
N PRO A 294 -8.18 39.12 26.73
CA PRO A 294 -9.56 38.82 26.38
C PRO A 294 -10.11 37.63 27.16
N THR A 295 -11.33 37.77 27.69
CA THR A 295 -12.07 36.69 28.36
C THR A 295 -12.99 36.02 27.35
N TYR A 296 -13.02 34.68 27.34
CA TYR A 296 -13.85 33.91 26.42
C TYR A 296 -14.84 33.05 27.20
N THR A 297 -16.12 33.17 26.88
CA THR A 297 -17.17 32.29 27.40
C THR A 297 -17.76 31.47 26.26
N ARG A 298 -18.07 30.20 26.53
CA ARG A 298 -18.49 29.22 25.51
C ARG A 298 -19.85 28.64 25.88
N ARG A 299 -20.72 28.49 24.89
CA ARG A 299 -21.97 27.71 24.97
C ARG A 299 -22.03 26.69 23.84
N GLU A 300 -22.69 25.58 24.09
CA GLU A 300 -22.86 24.47 23.13
C GLU A 300 -24.35 24.25 22.88
N SER A 301 -24.71 23.88 21.64
CA SER A 301 -26.09 23.55 21.25
C SER A 301 -26.10 22.56 20.08
N GLY A 302 -27.22 21.86 19.89
CA GLY A 302 -27.40 20.89 18.79
C GLY A 302 -27.06 19.44 19.15
N PRO A 303 -27.46 18.48 18.31
CA PRO A 303 -27.22 17.05 18.54
C PRO A 303 -25.73 16.71 18.41
N ASP A 304 -25.28 15.59 19.00
CA ASP A 304 -23.86 15.23 19.06
C ASP A 304 -23.17 15.17 17.69
N HIS A 305 -23.91 14.77 16.65
CA HIS A 305 -23.43 14.69 15.27
C HIS A 305 -23.47 16.02 14.50
N ASN A 306 -23.94 17.11 15.12
CA ASN A 306 -23.99 18.45 14.52
C ASN A 306 -23.91 19.56 15.60
N LYS A 307 -22.93 19.46 16.51
CA LYS A 307 -22.75 20.45 17.58
C LYS A 307 -22.38 21.82 17.02
N ARG A 308 -23.04 22.86 17.54
CA ARG A 308 -22.70 24.26 17.33
C ARG A 308 -22.18 24.88 18.61
N PHE A 309 -21.04 25.56 18.50
CA PHE A 309 -20.38 26.26 19.58
C PHE A 309 -20.54 27.76 19.37
N THR A 310 -21.12 28.45 20.35
CA THR A 310 -21.14 29.91 20.39
C THR A 310 -20.10 30.37 21.40
N VAL A 311 -19.15 31.20 20.95
CA VAL A 311 -18.15 31.80 21.84
C VAL A 311 -18.38 33.29 21.88
N THR A 312 -18.42 33.85 23.10
CA THR A 312 -18.43 35.30 23.34
C THR A 312 -17.06 35.71 23.84
N VAL A 313 -16.44 36.68 23.18
CA VAL A 313 -15.22 37.35 23.64
C VAL A 313 -15.58 38.66 24.33
N GLU A 314 -14.96 38.94 25.46
CA GLU A 314 -15.13 40.17 26.22
C GLU A 314 -13.77 40.83 26.53
N VAL A 315 -13.67 42.12 26.23
CA VAL A 315 -12.49 42.95 26.52
C VAL A 315 -12.98 44.34 26.97
N ASN A 316 -12.47 44.83 28.09
CA ASN A 316 -12.77 46.18 28.59
C ASN A 316 -14.28 46.53 28.63
N GLY A 317 -15.13 45.57 29.02
CA GLY A 317 -16.59 45.75 29.13
C GLY A 317 -17.35 45.79 27.80
N ARG A 318 -16.71 45.43 26.68
CA ARG A 318 -17.35 45.23 25.38
C ARG A 318 -17.28 43.77 24.99
N SER A 319 -18.27 43.29 24.26
CA SER A 319 -18.31 41.90 23.79
C SER A 319 -18.73 41.76 22.34
N ALA A 320 -18.31 40.64 21.75
CA ALA A 320 -18.79 40.13 20.48
C ALA A 320 -18.87 38.60 20.57
N ASP A 321 -19.84 38.01 19.88
CA ASP A 321 -20.02 36.57 19.84
C ASP A 321 -20.07 36.05 18.40
N ALA A 322 -19.76 34.76 18.25
CA ALA A 322 -19.89 34.06 16.99
C ALA A 322 -20.14 32.57 17.21
N THR A 323 -20.82 31.94 16.25
CA THR A 323 -21.15 30.51 16.27
C THR A 323 -20.42 29.75 15.16
N ALA A 324 -19.87 28.58 15.47
CA ALA A 324 -19.24 27.67 14.50
C ALA A 324 -19.37 26.20 14.91
N GLY A 325 -19.00 25.28 14.01
CA GLY A 325 -18.99 23.83 14.25
C GLY A 325 -17.84 23.34 15.16
N SER A 326 -16.94 24.22 15.60
CA SER A 326 -15.94 23.91 16.64
C SER A 326 -15.73 25.09 17.58
N SER A 327 -15.37 24.80 18.84
CA SER A 327 -15.05 25.82 19.85
C SER A 327 -13.90 26.73 19.39
N LYS A 328 -12.86 26.16 18.76
CA LYS A 328 -11.71 26.91 18.25
C LYS A 328 -12.10 27.87 17.12
N ALA A 329 -12.93 27.41 16.18
CA ALA A 329 -13.42 28.26 15.08
C ALA A 329 -14.35 29.37 15.58
N ALA A 330 -15.26 29.04 16.50
CA ALA A 330 -16.16 30.02 17.11
C ALA A 330 -15.39 31.11 17.87
N ARG A 331 -14.34 30.72 18.60
CA ARG A 331 -13.43 31.65 19.28
C ARG A 331 -12.72 32.60 18.30
N ALA A 332 -12.22 32.07 17.19
CA ALA A 332 -11.57 32.88 16.16
C ALA A 332 -12.53 33.88 15.52
N LEU A 333 -13.75 33.44 15.18
CA LEU A 333 -14.79 34.32 14.62
C LEU A 333 -15.28 35.37 15.62
N ALA A 334 -15.40 35.04 16.91
CA ALA A 334 -15.78 35.99 17.94
C ALA A 334 -14.70 37.08 18.12
N ALA A 335 -13.43 36.68 18.15
CA ALA A 335 -12.30 37.62 18.17
C ALA A 335 -12.26 38.50 16.92
N ARG A 336 -12.49 37.93 15.72
CA ARG A 336 -12.63 38.66 14.47
C ARG A 336 -13.75 39.69 14.53
N ALA A 337 -14.94 39.27 14.96
CA ALA A 337 -16.09 40.15 15.10
C ALA A 337 -15.80 41.30 16.08
N TYR A 338 -15.13 41.01 17.18
CA TYR A 338 -14.70 42.03 18.14
C TYR A 338 -13.71 43.03 17.51
N VAL A 339 -12.66 42.54 16.84
CA VAL A 339 -11.64 43.39 16.21
C VAL A 339 -12.26 44.27 15.13
N LEU A 340 -13.05 43.70 14.22
CA LEU A 340 -13.70 44.46 13.15
C LEU A 340 -14.68 45.51 13.69
N ARG A 341 -15.39 45.20 14.80
CA ARG A 341 -16.39 46.09 15.38
C ARG A 341 -15.80 47.20 16.24
N TYR A 342 -14.78 46.90 17.05
CA TYR A 342 -14.30 47.82 18.09
C TYR A 342 -12.85 48.28 17.90
N LEU A 343 -12.04 47.56 17.11
CA LEU A 343 -10.65 47.87 16.82
C LEU A 343 -10.36 47.84 15.30
N PRO A 344 -11.16 48.49 14.43
CA PRO A 344 -11.02 48.35 12.98
C PRO A 344 -9.65 48.80 12.45
N ARG A 345 -8.92 49.64 13.20
CA ARG A 345 -7.56 50.10 12.85
C ARG A 345 -6.48 49.03 12.98
N ILE A 346 -6.70 47.98 13.76
CA ILE A 346 -5.75 46.86 13.89
C ILE A 346 -6.13 45.69 12.97
N ALA A 347 -7.32 45.73 12.36
CA ALA A 347 -7.68 44.76 11.35
C ALA A 347 -6.72 44.93 10.16
N PRO A 348 -6.12 43.85 9.64
CA PRO A 348 -5.33 43.96 8.43
C PRO A 348 -6.21 44.53 7.33
N ALA A 349 -5.70 45.52 6.60
CA ALA A 349 -6.37 46.02 5.41
C ALA A 349 -6.69 44.83 4.51
N THR A 350 -7.93 44.75 4.00
CA THR A 350 -8.25 43.78 2.94
C THR A 350 -7.22 44.01 1.85
N PRO A 351 -6.39 43.02 1.48
CA PRO A 351 -5.44 43.22 0.41
C PRO A 351 -6.25 43.43 -0.87
N THR A 352 -6.49 44.69 -1.23
CA THR A 352 -6.80 45.08 -2.60
C THR A 352 -5.68 44.51 -3.44
N ALA A 353 -6.00 43.60 -4.38
CA ALA A 353 -5.08 42.90 -5.26
C ALA A 353 -3.77 43.68 -5.42
N SER A 354 -2.83 43.42 -4.51
CA SER A 354 -1.60 44.20 -4.47
C SER A 354 -0.86 43.78 -5.71
N ALA A 355 -0.48 44.76 -6.55
CA ALA A 355 0.39 44.49 -7.68
C ALA A 355 1.51 43.52 -7.24
N PRO A 356 1.82 42.48 -8.03
CA PRO A 356 2.76 41.43 -7.63
C PRO A 356 4.01 42.09 -7.04
N ARG A 357 4.39 41.70 -5.81
CA ARG A 357 5.66 42.16 -5.23
C ARG A 357 6.73 41.80 -6.24
N LYS A 358 7.46 42.80 -6.77
CA LYS A 358 8.62 42.53 -7.64
C LYS A 358 9.53 41.57 -6.88
N ALA A 359 9.70 40.36 -7.41
CA ALA A 359 10.60 39.36 -6.83
C ALA A 359 12.01 39.96 -6.76
N THR A 360 12.45 40.30 -5.55
CA THR A 360 13.84 40.67 -5.31
C THR A 360 14.60 39.40 -4.99
N TRP A 361 15.30 38.90 -5.99
CA TRP A 361 16.12 37.71 -5.90
C TRP A 361 17.20 37.87 -4.80
N PRO A 362 17.35 36.89 -3.90
CA PRO A 362 18.42 36.91 -2.91
C PRO A 362 19.77 36.89 -3.63
N MET A 363 20.75 37.59 -3.10
CA MET A 363 22.12 37.61 -3.63
C MET A 363 23.05 36.89 -2.66
N PRO A 364 24.14 36.26 -3.13
CA PRO A 364 25.14 35.72 -2.23
C PRO A 364 25.78 36.83 -1.38
N TYR A 365 26.14 36.51 -0.14
CA TYR A 365 26.89 37.45 0.70
C TYR A 365 28.22 37.85 0.05
N ARG A 366 28.55 39.15 0.10
CA ARG A 366 29.85 39.70 -0.34
C ARG A 366 30.94 39.57 0.73
N ALA A 367 30.57 39.19 1.95
CA ALA A 367 31.51 38.99 3.06
C ALA A 367 32.45 37.81 2.81
N ASN A 368 33.68 37.89 3.34
CA ASN A 368 34.66 36.82 3.23
C ASN A 368 34.30 35.63 4.14
N LEU A 369 33.52 34.68 3.61
CA LEU A 369 33.01 33.51 4.33
C LEU A 369 33.39 32.22 3.57
N PRO A 370 34.66 31.77 3.62
CA PRO A 370 35.16 30.70 2.73
C PRO A 370 34.43 29.36 2.92
N GLN A 371 34.12 28.98 4.17
CA GLN A 371 33.39 27.74 4.45
C GLN A 371 31.94 27.79 3.94
N HIS A 372 31.29 28.96 4.02
CA HIS A 372 29.96 29.16 3.47
C HIS A 372 29.97 29.13 1.94
N VAL A 373 30.97 29.75 1.30
CA VAL A 373 31.13 29.70 -0.15
C VAL A 373 31.32 28.26 -0.64
N ALA A 374 32.15 27.47 0.04
CA ALA A 374 32.36 26.06 -0.31
C ALA A 374 31.07 25.23 -0.19
N ALA A 375 30.35 25.37 0.92
CA ALA A 375 29.06 24.70 1.12
C ALA A 375 28.01 25.14 0.09
N ARG A 376 28.01 26.42 -0.27
CA ARG A 376 27.12 26.98 -1.30
C ARG A 376 27.41 26.40 -2.68
N GLU A 377 28.68 26.35 -3.11
CA GLU A 377 29.02 25.77 -4.42
C GLU A 377 28.70 24.28 -4.47
N TRP A 378 28.96 23.55 -3.38
CA TRP A 378 28.53 22.15 -3.29
C TRP A 378 27.01 22.02 -3.40
N GLY A 379 26.24 22.83 -2.66
CA GLY A 379 24.77 22.82 -2.70
C GLY A 379 24.22 23.12 -4.09
N LYS A 380 24.75 24.13 -4.78
CA LYS A 380 24.38 24.45 -6.17
C LYS A 380 24.61 23.29 -7.12
N GLN A 381 25.77 22.63 -7.02
CA GLN A 381 26.13 21.52 -7.90
C GLN A 381 25.33 20.24 -7.58
N ALA A 382 25.16 19.93 -6.30
CA ALA A 382 24.46 18.74 -5.84
C ALA A 382 22.96 18.80 -6.13
N PHE A 383 22.33 19.97 -5.94
CA PHE A 383 20.89 20.18 -6.11
C PHE A 383 20.49 20.82 -7.44
N GLU A 384 21.44 21.05 -8.35
CA GLU A 384 21.24 21.74 -9.64
C GLU A 384 20.52 23.09 -9.49
N VAL A 385 20.85 23.85 -8.44
CA VAL A 385 20.31 25.20 -8.23
C VAL A 385 21.30 26.22 -8.75
N ALA A 386 21.01 26.82 -9.90
CA ALA A 386 21.88 27.84 -10.49
C ALA A 386 21.99 29.11 -9.61
N ASP A 387 20.92 29.45 -8.90
CA ASP A 387 20.86 30.63 -8.04
C ASP A 387 21.67 30.42 -6.75
N ALA A 388 22.86 31.03 -6.72
CA ALA A 388 23.73 31.02 -5.57
C ALA A 388 23.14 31.77 -4.34
N GLY A 389 22.24 32.73 -4.56
CA GLY A 389 21.55 33.45 -3.50
C GLY A 389 20.56 32.57 -2.76
N LEU A 390 19.79 31.75 -3.47
CA LEU A 390 18.85 30.79 -2.87
C LEU A 390 19.58 29.75 -2.00
N ILE A 391 20.69 29.19 -2.49
CA ILE A 391 21.50 28.26 -1.70
C ILE A 391 22.15 28.96 -0.49
N SER A 392 22.60 30.22 -0.66
CA SER A 392 23.10 31.01 0.46
C SER A 392 22.02 31.25 1.54
N GLN A 393 20.77 31.47 1.13
CA GLN A 393 19.63 31.60 2.03
C GLN A 393 19.34 30.30 2.79
N ALA A 394 19.31 29.17 2.09
CA ALA A 394 19.11 27.84 2.67
C ALA A 394 20.15 27.52 3.77
N LEU A 395 21.36 28.03 3.63
CA LEU A 395 22.44 27.86 4.60
C LEU A 395 22.50 28.94 5.69
N THR A 396 21.50 29.83 5.80
CA THR A 396 21.47 30.94 6.75
C THR A 396 20.42 30.73 7.86
N HIS A 397 20.89 30.50 9.09
CA HIS A 397 20.01 30.39 10.26
C HIS A 397 19.55 31.77 10.78
N ARG A 398 18.35 31.83 11.38
CA ARG A 398 17.79 33.05 11.96
C ARG A 398 18.73 33.76 12.96
N SER A 399 19.51 33.02 13.75
CA SER A 399 20.43 33.65 14.72
C SER A 399 21.53 34.47 14.04
N TRP A 400 22.00 34.04 12.87
CA TRP A 400 22.93 34.84 12.06
C TRP A 400 22.27 36.10 11.52
N THR A 401 21.02 35.98 11.06
CA THR A 401 20.29 37.13 10.49
C THR A 401 20.04 38.25 11.50
N TYR A 402 19.74 37.89 12.76
CA TYR A 402 19.56 38.86 13.84
C TYR A 402 20.87 39.53 14.26
N GLU A 403 21.99 38.81 14.19
CA GLU A 403 23.32 39.32 14.52
C GLU A 403 23.89 40.22 13.41
N HIS A 404 23.56 39.95 12.14
CA HIS A 404 24.14 40.63 10.97
C HIS A 404 23.10 41.33 10.06
N PRO A 405 22.20 42.18 10.58
CA PRO A 405 21.06 42.70 9.83
C PRO A 405 21.47 43.53 8.61
N ARG A 406 22.58 44.27 8.68
CA ARG A 406 23.09 45.07 7.56
C ARG A 406 23.57 44.20 6.39
N VAL A 407 24.36 43.17 6.68
CA VAL A 407 24.91 42.25 5.67
C VAL A 407 23.80 41.47 4.98
N VAL A 408 22.78 41.05 5.76
CA VAL A 408 21.57 40.40 5.25
C VAL A 408 20.76 41.34 4.34
N ALA A 409 20.54 42.59 4.76
CA ALA A 409 19.82 43.56 3.95
C ALA A 409 20.54 43.90 2.63
N GLU A 410 21.87 44.09 2.65
CA GLU A 410 22.68 44.34 1.46
C GLU A 410 22.63 43.17 0.46
N ALA A 411 22.60 41.93 0.96
CA ALA A 411 22.48 40.71 0.17
C ALA A 411 21.02 40.35 -0.18
N ARG A 412 20.02 41.10 0.33
CA ARG A 412 18.58 40.79 0.18
C ARG A 412 18.22 39.37 0.63
N GLN A 413 18.90 38.90 1.67
CA GLN A 413 18.73 37.57 2.24
C GLN A 413 17.63 37.55 3.30
N ASN A 414 17.06 36.36 3.54
CA ASN A 414 16.23 36.07 4.71
C ASN A 414 16.83 34.85 5.45
N ASP A 415 16.23 34.44 6.56
CA ASP A 415 16.56 33.13 7.12
C ASP A 415 15.98 31.99 6.26
N TYR A 416 16.46 30.77 6.49
CA TYR A 416 16.02 29.60 5.75
C TYR A 416 14.55 29.21 5.99
N GLY A 417 13.84 29.80 6.96
CA GLY A 417 12.59 29.26 7.52
C GLY A 417 11.46 29.05 6.49
N ALA A 418 11.29 29.97 5.55
CA ALA A 418 10.33 29.80 4.45
C ALA A 418 10.72 28.62 3.54
N LEU A 419 11.98 28.56 3.12
CA LEU A 419 12.52 27.48 2.30
C LEU A 419 12.45 26.12 3.00
N ALA A 420 12.73 26.07 4.30
CA ALA A 420 12.62 24.85 5.10
C ALA A 420 11.17 24.35 5.16
N THR A 421 10.20 25.26 5.31
CA THR A 421 8.78 24.88 5.35
C THR A 421 8.30 24.37 3.99
N GLU A 422 8.64 25.06 2.90
CA GLU A 422 8.36 24.58 1.52
C GLU A 422 9.04 23.24 1.23
N GLY A 423 10.31 23.11 1.61
CA GLY A 423 11.09 21.91 1.40
C GLY A 423 10.62 20.73 2.24
N SER A 424 10.05 20.96 3.42
CA SER A 424 9.39 19.92 4.22
C SER A 424 8.18 19.34 3.48
N GLU A 425 7.38 20.17 2.83
CA GLU A 425 6.26 19.73 2.00
C GLU A 425 6.74 18.97 0.75
N ALA A 426 7.72 19.50 0.03
CA ALA A 426 8.31 18.84 -1.13
C ALA A 426 8.94 17.49 -0.77
N LEU A 427 9.67 17.42 0.35
CA LEU A 427 10.29 16.18 0.83
C LEU A 427 9.25 15.15 1.28
N THR A 428 8.20 15.59 1.99
CA THR A 428 7.09 14.73 2.39
C THR A 428 6.41 14.15 1.15
N HIS A 429 6.16 14.98 0.16
CA HIS A 429 5.57 14.58 -1.10
C HIS A 429 6.45 13.55 -1.85
N LEU A 430 7.76 13.79 -1.98
CA LEU A 430 8.73 12.86 -2.57
C LEU A 430 8.72 11.49 -1.87
N VAL A 431 8.68 11.48 -0.53
CA VAL A 431 8.60 10.25 0.28
C VAL A 431 7.28 9.52 0.02
N HIS A 432 6.15 10.24 -0.02
CA HIS A 432 4.84 9.65 -0.29
C HIS A 432 4.81 8.99 -1.67
N HIS A 433 5.36 9.65 -2.68
CA HIS A 433 5.46 9.12 -4.04
C HIS A 433 6.34 7.85 -4.08
N HIS A 434 7.55 7.92 -3.52
CA HIS A 434 8.46 6.78 -3.47
C HIS A 434 7.84 5.57 -2.75
N CYS A 435 7.20 5.79 -1.59
CA CYS A 435 6.53 4.73 -0.85
C CYS A 435 5.33 4.15 -1.59
N ALA A 436 4.56 4.97 -2.32
CA ALA A 436 3.45 4.49 -3.14
C ALA A 436 3.93 3.58 -4.28
N LEU A 437 4.96 3.99 -5.03
CA LEU A 437 5.56 3.18 -6.09
C LEU A 437 6.04 1.83 -5.52
N ARG A 438 6.81 1.85 -4.43
CA ARG A 438 7.32 0.62 -3.80
C ARG A 438 6.21 -0.30 -3.29
N ALA A 439 5.13 0.27 -2.75
CA ALA A 439 3.99 -0.51 -2.27
C ALA A 439 3.29 -1.23 -3.43
N PHE A 440 2.99 -0.51 -4.51
CA PHE A 440 2.27 -1.04 -5.67
C PHE A 440 3.11 -1.92 -6.59
N ASP A 441 4.43 -1.76 -6.60
CA ASP A 441 5.36 -2.69 -7.26
C ASP A 441 5.32 -4.08 -6.60
N THR A 442 4.96 -4.15 -5.32
CA THR A 442 4.86 -5.42 -4.58
C THR A 442 3.45 -6.01 -4.63
N THR A 443 2.40 -5.23 -4.32
CA THR A 443 1.02 -5.73 -4.28
C THR A 443 -0.01 -4.59 -4.24
N PHE A 444 -1.18 -4.81 -4.84
CA PHE A 444 -2.33 -3.90 -4.74
C PHE A 444 -3.28 -4.25 -3.59
N ARG A 445 -3.09 -5.41 -2.94
CA ARG A 445 -3.76 -5.78 -1.69
C ARG A 445 -2.87 -5.44 -0.51
N LEU A 446 -2.78 -4.14 -0.23
CA LEU A 446 -1.99 -3.64 0.89
C LEU A 446 -2.62 -4.09 2.22
N PRO A 447 -1.82 -4.58 3.19
CA PRO A 447 -2.33 -4.98 4.49
C PRO A 447 -2.90 -3.78 5.27
N PRO A 448 -3.86 -3.99 6.20
CA PRO A 448 -4.42 -2.93 7.05
C PRO A 448 -3.40 -2.13 7.88
N ARG A 449 -2.15 -2.58 7.98
CA ARG A 449 -1.05 -1.91 8.69
C ARG A 449 -0.21 -1.03 7.76
N THR A 450 -0.53 -0.94 6.47
CA THR A 450 0.26 -0.13 5.53
C THR A 450 0.16 1.34 5.88
N VAL A 451 1.31 2.00 5.93
CA VAL A 451 1.41 3.42 6.25
C VAL A 451 1.00 4.24 5.04
N ALA A 452 -0.28 4.61 4.96
CA ALA A 452 -0.78 5.41 3.84
C ALA A 452 -0.19 6.83 3.81
N SER A 453 0.19 7.37 4.97
CA SER A 453 0.86 8.67 5.12
C SER A 453 2.14 8.52 5.94
N PRO A 454 3.27 8.13 5.33
CA PRO A 454 4.53 7.97 6.03
C PRO A 454 4.98 9.29 6.67
N SER A 455 5.39 9.23 7.94
CA SER A 455 5.88 10.39 8.69
C SER A 455 7.36 10.65 8.41
N VAL A 456 7.69 11.87 7.98
CA VAL A 456 9.07 12.33 7.77
C VAL A 456 9.53 13.09 9.01
N THR A 457 10.27 12.43 9.90
CA THR A 457 10.68 13.03 11.19
C THR A 457 11.98 13.82 11.07
N ASP A 458 12.18 14.79 11.98
CA ASP A 458 13.41 15.59 12.05
C ASP A 458 14.67 14.73 12.18
N GLU A 459 14.60 13.61 12.92
CA GLU A 459 15.72 12.69 13.06
C GLU A 459 16.07 12.00 11.73
N ALA A 460 15.06 11.65 10.91
CA ALA A 460 15.29 11.02 9.61
C ALA A 460 15.93 12.01 8.64
N VAL A 461 15.46 13.27 8.64
CA VAL A 461 15.99 14.34 7.78
C VAL A 461 17.36 14.83 8.25
N ALA A 462 17.61 14.89 9.56
CA ALA A 462 18.94 15.22 10.08
C ALA A 462 20.01 14.22 9.63
N LYS A 463 19.66 12.95 9.42
CA LYS A 463 20.57 11.95 8.83
C LYS A 463 20.89 12.25 7.36
N LEU A 464 19.92 12.77 6.59
CA LEU A 464 20.18 13.26 5.24
C LEU A 464 21.21 14.41 5.29
N PHE A 465 21.04 15.37 6.19
CA PHE A 465 22.03 16.45 6.40
C PHE A 465 23.42 15.90 6.74
N ASP A 466 23.51 14.89 7.61
CA ASP A 466 24.79 14.32 8.06
C ASP A 466 25.59 13.64 6.93
N THR A 467 24.95 13.28 5.82
CA THR A 467 25.64 12.80 4.61
C THR A 467 26.20 13.92 3.72
N MET A 468 25.90 15.19 4.03
CA MET A 468 26.29 16.34 3.23
C MET A 468 27.47 17.11 3.86
N PRO A 469 28.42 17.63 3.07
CA PRO A 469 29.57 18.39 3.55
C PRO A 469 29.22 19.85 3.89
N LEU A 470 28.15 20.08 4.65
CA LEU A 470 27.56 21.41 4.88
C LEU A 470 27.80 22.00 6.27
N ALA A 471 28.11 21.18 7.28
CA ALA A 471 28.10 21.56 8.69
C ALA A 471 28.88 22.84 9.04
N ASN A 472 30.01 23.06 8.37
CA ASN A 472 30.89 24.22 8.55
C ASN A 472 30.42 25.47 7.78
N GLY A 473 29.61 25.29 6.73
CA GLY A 473 29.11 26.39 5.90
C GLY A 473 27.75 26.95 6.31
N VAL A 474 27.06 26.33 7.28
CA VAL A 474 25.81 26.85 7.85
C VAL A 474 26.10 28.06 8.72
N LEU A 475 25.61 29.23 8.32
CA LEU A 475 25.77 30.48 9.05
C LEU A 475 24.85 30.52 10.27
N ARG A 476 25.44 30.67 11.45
CA ARG A 476 24.77 30.73 12.76
C ARG A 476 25.59 31.60 13.71
N SER A 477 24.94 32.21 14.70
CA SER A 477 25.64 33.04 15.68
C SER A 477 26.64 32.26 16.53
N SER A 478 27.65 32.95 17.07
CA SER A 478 28.61 32.36 18.00
C SER A 478 27.89 31.76 19.22
N GLY A 479 28.13 30.47 19.50
CA GLY A 479 27.47 29.72 20.57
C GLY A 479 26.18 28.97 20.18
N THR A 480 25.64 29.16 18.96
CA THR A 480 24.54 28.31 18.48
C THR A 480 25.08 26.95 18.02
N ALA A 481 24.78 25.88 18.76
CA ALA A 481 25.12 24.52 18.35
C ALA A 481 24.24 24.05 17.19
N LEU A 482 24.79 23.17 16.33
CA LEU A 482 24.04 22.58 15.22
C LEU A 482 23.18 21.41 15.72
N THR A 483 21.98 21.74 16.21
CA THR A 483 21.01 20.78 16.76
C THR A 483 20.34 19.95 15.66
N THR A 484 19.67 18.83 16.03
CA THR A 484 18.89 18.00 15.10
C THR A 484 17.88 18.81 14.29
N SER A 485 17.17 19.73 14.94
CA SER A 485 16.19 20.60 14.25
C SER A 485 16.86 21.53 13.24
N ILE A 486 18.01 22.15 13.55
CA ILE A 486 18.71 22.99 12.57
C ILE A 486 19.23 22.15 11.39
N LYS A 487 19.73 20.94 11.64
CA LYS A 487 20.14 20.01 10.56
C LYS A 487 18.97 19.66 9.64
N SER A 488 17.83 19.29 10.25
CA SER A 488 16.58 18.99 9.54
C SER A 488 16.15 20.17 8.67
N ASP A 489 16.05 21.36 9.27
CA ASP A 489 15.64 22.58 8.58
C ASP A 489 16.57 22.93 7.41
N VAL A 490 17.90 22.79 7.57
CA VAL A 490 18.86 23.11 6.51
C VAL A 490 18.71 22.12 5.35
N ALA A 491 18.61 20.81 5.62
CA ALA A 491 18.37 19.82 4.57
C ALA A 491 17.05 20.07 3.84
N GLN A 492 15.96 20.36 4.57
CA GLN A 492 14.68 20.74 3.98
C GLN A 492 14.82 22.02 3.16
N SER A 493 15.52 23.04 3.65
CA SER A 493 15.67 24.31 2.91
C SER A 493 16.42 24.16 1.59
N LEU A 494 17.35 23.21 1.49
CA LEU A 494 18.00 22.86 0.22
C LEU A 494 17.04 22.17 -0.75
N VAL A 495 16.21 21.25 -0.25
CA VAL A 495 15.13 20.64 -1.05
C VAL A 495 14.13 21.71 -1.49
N GLY A 496 13.77 22.66 -0.62
CA GLY A 496 12.90 23.79 -0.95
C GLY A 496 13.53 24.71 -2.01
N ALA A 497 14.82 25.01 -1.90
CA ALA A 497 15.54 25.79 -2.92
C ALA A 497 15.58 25.06 -4.27
N ALA A 498 15.80 23.74 -4.26
CA ALA A 498 15.76 22.90 -5.44
C ALA A 498 14.35 22.86 -6.06
N TRP A 499 13.31 22.70 -5.25
CA TRP A 499 11.92 22.76 -5.71
C TRP A 499 11.60 24.10 -6.36
N ARG A 500 11.99 25.22 -5.74
CA ARG A 500 11.78 26.56 -6.32
C ARG A 500 12.48 26.75 -7.66
N ALA A 501 13.69 26.19 -7.81
CA ALA A 501 14.49 26.36 -9.02
C ALA A 501 14.05 25.43 -10.15
N ASN A 502 13.67 24.20 -9.81
CA ASN A 502 13.60 23.09 -10.75
C ASN A 502 12.20 22.45 -10.85
N GLY A 503 11.30 22.70 -9.89
CA GLY A 503 9.96 22.11 -9.84
C GLY A 503 9.98 20.58 -9.97
N ASP A 504 9.18 20.08 -10.90
CA ASP A 504 9.03 18.64 -11.20
C ASP A 504 10.29 17.95 -11.70
N LEU A 505 11.37 18.67 -12.04
CA LEU A 505 12.65 18.03 -12.38
C LEU A 505 13.16 17.13 -11.25
N LEU A 506 12.81 17.40 -9.98
CA LEU A 506 13.11 16.52 -8.85
C LEU A 506 12.36 15.18 -8.90
N MET A 507 11.31 15.05 -9.71
CA MET A 507 10.66 13.78 -10.01
C MET A 507 11.32 13.03 -11.14
N GLU A 508 11.93 13.72 -12.10
CA GLU A 508 12.64 13.10 -13.24
C GLU A 508 14.06 12.67 -12.86
N ARG A 509 14.72 13.47 -12.02
CA ARG A 509 16.09 13.24 -11.57
C ARG A 509 16.36 13.88 -10.21
N GLN A 510 17.11 13.19 -9.37
CA GLN A 510 17.32 13.59 -7.97
C GLN A 510 18.81 13.70 -7.64
N PRO A 511 19.19 14.62 -6.74
CA PRO A 511 20.51 14.61 -6.13
C PRO A 511 20.83 13.22 -5.59
N VAL A 512 22.04 12.72 -5.83
CA VAL A 512 22.41 11.35 -5.43
C VAL A 512 22.20 11.12 -3.93
N VAL A 513 22.55 12.10 -3.09
CA VAL A 513 22.32 12.06 -1.64
C VAL A 513 20.84 11.96 -1.25
N LEU A 514 19.96 12.64 -1.99
CA LEU A 514 18.52 12.62 -1.74
C LEU A 514 17.91 11.29 -2.17
N ALA A 515 18.24 10.82 -3.37
CA ALA A 515 17.72 9.55 -3.88
C ALA A 515 18.23 8.35 -3.06
N GLN A 516 19.49 8.34 -2.62
CA GLN A 516 20.00 7.31 -1.69
C GLN A 516 19.23 7.32 -0.36
N TRP A 517 18.96 8.51 0.18
CA TRP A 517 18.17 8.65 1.40
C TRP A 517 16.73 8.16 1.21
N LEU A 518 16.06 8.52 0.11
CA LEU A 518 14.71 8.06 -0.23
C LEU A 518 14.65 6.54 -0.34
N THR A 519 15.58 5.91 -1.05
CA THR A 519 15.65 4.45 -1.17
C THR A 519 15.88 3.76 0.18
N SER A 520 16.62 4.40 1.09
CA SER A 520 16.82 3.90 2.46
C SER A 520 15.65 4.18 3.42
N PHE A 521 14.69 5.01 3.01
CA PHE A 521 13.61 5.46 3.87
C PHE A 521 12.64 4.31 4.17
N THR A 522 12.33 4.15 5.45
CA THR A 522 11.36 3.15 5.94
C THR A 522 10.26 3.87 6.72
N PRO A 523 9.01 3.88 6.21
CA PRO A 523 7.86 4.44 6.92
C PRO A 523 7.76 3.91 8.34
N ARG A 524 7.77 4.81 9.33
CA ARG A 524 7.41 4.46 10.71
C ARG A 524 5.94 4.75 10.93
N ILE A 525 5.20 3.80 11.48
CA ILE A 525 3.87 4.05 12.03
C ILE A 525 4.06 4.52 13.46
N ASP A 526 3.40 5.60 13.84
CA ASP A 526 3.41 6.09 15.22
C ASP A 526 3.00 4.97 16.21
N PRO A 527 3.82 4.63 17.24
CA PRO A 527 3.53 3.53 18.16
C PRO A 527 2.19 3.68 18.89
N THR A 528 1.78 4.90 19.23
CA THR A 528 0.48 5.14 19.86
C THR A 528 -0.68 4.81 18.93
N THR A 529 -0.55 5.19 17.66
CA THR A 529 -1.54 4.88 16.62
C THR A 529 -1.59 3.38 16.35
N GLN A 530 -0.43 2.71 16.24
CA GLN A 530 -0.35 1.25 16.11
C GLN A 530 -1.03 0.53 17.29
N LEU A 531 -0.77 0.97 18.52
CA LEU A 531 -1.39 0.40 19.71
C LEU A 531 -2.90 0.63 19.70
N GLN A 532 -3.35 1.83 19.31
CA GLN A 532 -4.78 2.14 19.20
C GLN A 532 -5.49 1.24 18.19
N GLU A 533 -4.90 1.06 17.01
CA GLU A 533 -5.43 0.15 15.99
C GLU A 533 -5.45 -1.30 16.45
N TYR A 534 -4.41 -1.73 17.17
CA TYR A 534 -4.35 -3.08 17.74
C TYR A 534 -5.49 -3.28 18.76
N CYS A 535 -5.60 -2.39 19.74
CA CYS A 535 -6.62 -2.43 20.77
C CYS A 535 -8.04 -2.38 20.18
N ALA A 536 -8.28 -1.54 19.17
CA ALA A 536 -9.57 -1.49 18.48
C ALA A 536 -9.93 -2.81 17.79
N LYS A 537 -8.96 -3.53 17.21
CA LYS A 537 -9.19 -4.85 16.58
C LYS A 537 -9.65 -5.89 17.57
N VAL A 538 -9.13 -5.84 18.79
CA VAL A 538 -9.40 -6.81 19.85
C VAL A 538 -10.46 -6.33 20.84
N LYS A 539 -11.10 -5.19 20.54
CA LYS A 539 -12.10 -4.52 21.40
C LYS A 539 -11.56 -4.25 22.83
N ALA A 540 -10.28 -3.95 22.94
CA ALA A 540 -9.64 -3.53 24.18
C ALA A 540 -9.55 -2.00 24.24
N GLU A 541 -9.59 -1.45 25.46
CA GLU A 541 -9.33 -0.04 25.74
C GLU A 541 -8.01 0.10 26.49
N PHE A 542 -7.44 1.30 26.51
CA PHE A 542 -6.21 1.60 27.25
C PHE A 542 -6.13 3.06 27.64
N ASP A 543 -5.44 3.30 28.76
CA ASP A 543 -5.24 4.64 29.32
C ASP A 543 -3.75 4.91 29.55
N PHE A 544 -3.38 6.20 29.49
CA PHE A 544 -2.04 6.65 29.86
C PHE A 544 -2.06 7.46 31.14
N ASP A 545 -1.17 7.13 32.07
CA ASP A 545 -0.81 7.97 33.20
C ASP A 545 0.60 8.58 33.00
N PHE A 546 0.86 9.72 33.62
CA PHE A 546 2.09 10.50 33.42
C PHE A 546 2.78 10.90 34.70
N GLU A 547 4.07 10.63 34.74
CA GLU A 547 4.99 11.19 35.71
C GLU A 547 5.79 12.33 35.08
N GLN A 548 6.15 13.31 35.90
CA GLN A 548 6.92 14.49 35.48
C GLN A 548 8.04 14.79 36.48
N GLN A 549 9.24 15.10 35.97
CA GLN A 549 10.38 15.53 36.79
C GLN A 549 11.19 16.64 36.06
N GLY A 550 12.07 17.33 36.78
CA GLY A 550 12.98 18.36 36.23
C GLY A 550 12.46 19.79 36.32
N ARG A 551 13.35 20.77 36.03
CA ARG A 551 13.04 22.22 36.01
C ARG A 551 12.18 22.57 34.79
N ASP A 552 11.51 23.72 34.80
CA ASP A 552 10.56 24.10 33.73
C ASP A 552 11.10 24.03 32.29
N HIS A 553 12.38 24.32 32.11
CA HIS A 553 13.08 24.28 30.81
C HIS A 553 13.76 22.91 30.52
N GLU A 554 13.72 21.97 31.46
CA GLU A 554 14.32 20.63 31.39
C GLU A 554 13.34 19.55 31.90
N LYS A 555 12.04 19.76 31.68
CA LYS A 555 11.01 18.80 32.09
C LYS A 555 11.21 17.49 31.34
N LYS A 556 11.26 16.40 32.10
CA LYS A 556 11.17 15.03 31.60
C LYS A 556 9.83 14.44 32.00
N PHE A 557 9.22 13.71 31.10
CA PHE A 557 7.95 13.02 31.26
C PHE A 557 8.16 11.53 31.07
N ARG A 558 7.44 10.72 31.83
CA ARG A 558 7.38 9.27 31.64
C ARG A 558 5.91 8.87 31.60
N ALA A 559 5.54 8.00 30.68
CA ALA A 559 4.18 7.51 30.56
C ALA A 559 4.10 6.04 31.00
N THR A 560 2.98 5.68 31.62
CA THR A 560 2.59 4.31 31.90
C THR A 560 1.30 4.04 31.16
N VAL A 561 1.25 2.99 30.34
CA VAL A 561 0.03 2.53 29.69
C VAL A 561 -0.60 1.39 30.48
N THR A 562 -1.90 1.46 30.70
CA THR A 562 -2.70 0.38 31.33
C THR A 562 -3.71 -0.13 30.31
N LEU A 563 -3.68 -1.42 30.01
CA LEU A 563 -4.63 -2.06 29.10
C LEU A 563 -5.84 -2.57 29.89
N GLN A 564 -7.05 -2.22 29.45
CA GLN A 564 -8.31 -2.66 30.05
C GLN A 564 -8.70 -4.06 29.56
N VAL A 565 -7.84 -5.04 29.87
CA VAL A 565 -8.01 -6.47 29.56
C VAL A 565 -7.83 -7.31 30.81
N ALA A 566 -8.01 -8.64 30.70
CA ALA A 566 -7.83 -9.56 31.82
C ALA A 566 -6.46 -9.39 32.48
N GLY A 567 -6.45 -9.11 33.79
CA GLY A 567 -5.24 -8.85 34.58
C GLY A 567 -4.74 -7.40 34.56
N GLN A 568 -5.41 -6.49 33.85
CA GLN A 568 -5.07 -5.05 33.74
C GLN A 568 -3.56 -4.77 33.62
N PRO A 569 -2.86 -5.36 32.64
CA PRO A 569 -1.42 -5.25 32.54
C PRO A 569 -1.00 -3.80 32.31
N GLN A 570 0.10 -3.41 32.96
CA GLN A 570 0.70 -2.08 32.88
C GLN A 570 2.08 -2.15 32.25
N TRP A 571 2.41 -1.16 31.43
CA TRP A 571 3.74 -1.01 30.85
C TRP A 571 4.26 0.41 31.00
N ARG A 572 5.49 0.55 31.47
CA ARG A 572 6.12 1.85 31.77
C ARG A 572 7.18 2.16 30.72
N GLY A 573 7.04 3.31 30.06
CA GLY A 573 8.03 3.80 29.09
C GLY A 573 9.23 4.51 29.74
N ASP A 574 10.14 4.98 28.89
CA ASP A 574 11.29 5.76 29.33
C ASP A 574 10.96 7.22 29.62
N TRP A 575 11.87 7.90 30.32
CA TRP A 575 11.84 9.36 30.46
C TRP A 575 12.17 10.05 29.12
N LYS A 576 11.28 10.91 28.65
CA LYS A 576 11.42 11.72 27.42
C LYS A 576 11.18 13.21 27.69
N SER A 577 11.54 14.08 26.75
CA SER A 577 11.45 15.54 26.93
C SER A 577 10.02 16.11 26.77
N SER A 578 9.06 15.29 26.32
CA SER A 578 7.66 15.69 26.17
C SER A 578 6.70 14.55 26.50
N LYS A 579 5.45 14.90 26.86
CA LYS A 579 4.37 13.91 27.07
C LYS A 579 4.09 13.06 25.83
N VAL A 580 4.22 13.64 24.63
CA VAL A 580 4.00 12.93 23.35
C VAL A 580 5.07 11.83 23.18
N GLN A 581 6.35 12.19 23.30
CA GLN A 581 7.43 11.20 23.19
C GLN A 581 7.36 10.13 24.29
N ALA A 582 6.95 10.51 25.51
CA ALA A 582 6.77 9.56 26.61
C ALA A 582 5.64 8.55 26.30
N LYS A 583 4.51 9.01 25.73
CA LYS A 583 3.44 8.13 25.22
C LYS A 583 3.95 7.16 24.17
N HIS A 584 4.69 7.66 23.18
CA HIS A 584 5.24 6.81 22.12
C HIS A 584 6.14 5.75 22.73
N SER A 585 7.03 6.11 23.67
CA SER A 585 7.91 5.15 24.35
C SER A 585 7.17 4.06 25.11
N ALA A 586 6.08 4.38 25.81
CA ALA A 586 5.29 3.40 26.53
C ALA A 586 4.51 2.48 25.57
N ALA A 587 3.91 3.04 24.51
CA ALA A 587 3.20 2.26 23.50
C ALA A 587 4.14 1.34 22.70
N ASP A 588 5.33 1.83 22.34
CA ASP A 588 6.36 1.08 21.64
C ASP A 588 6.79 -0.16 22.43
N GLY A 589 7.01 -0.02 23.74
CA GLY A 589 7.33 -1.16 24.59
C GLY A 589 6.21 -2.21 24.69
N VAL A 590 4.94 -1.79 24.70
CA VAL A 590 3.81 -2.73 24.59
C VAL A 590 3.83 -3.47 23.26
N LEU A 591 4.04 -2.75 22.16
CA LEU A 591 4.07 -3.34 20.82
C LEU A 591 5.25 -4.30 20.64
N HIS A 592 6.43 -3.98 21.17
CA HIS A 592 7.59 -4.88 21.18
C HIS A 592 7.27 -6.21 21.87
N VAL A 593 6.53 -6.19 22.99
CA VAL A 593 6.06 -7.42 23.64
C VAL A 593 5.07 -8.16 22.76
N LEU A 594 4.04 -7.48 22.24
CA LEU A 594 2.99 -8.11 21.43
C LEU A 594 3.48 -8.70 20.11
N PHE A 595 4.50 -8.07 19.50
CA PHE A 595 5.10 -8.54 18.26
C PHE A 595 6.27 -9.52 18.48
N GLY A 596 6.55 -9.90 19.74
CA GLY A 596 7.57 -10.90 20.06
C GLY A 596 9.01 -10.41 19.91
N GLU A 597 9.21 -9.09 19.88
CA GLU A 597 10.53 -8.44 19.81
C GLU A 597 11.16 -8.25 21.20
N TYR A 598 10.36 -8.43 22.27
CA TYR A 598 10.83 -8.41 23.65
C TYR A 598 11.31 -9.80 24.08
N THR A 599 12.61 -9.93 24.35
CA THR A 599 13.27 -11.22 24.65
C THR A 599 13.57 -11.44 26.13
N GLU A 600 13.44 -10.42 26.97
CA GLU A 600 13.74 -10.51 28.40
C GLU A 600 12.56 -11.14 29.18
N PRO A 601 12.79 -12.07 30.11
CA PRO A 601 11.73 -12.59 30.98
C PRO A 601 11.18 -11.47 31.88
N SER A 602 9.88 -11.18 31.80
CA SER A 602 9.24 -10.14 32.61
C SER A 602 7.80 -10.53 32.98
N PRO A 603 7.43 -10.52 34.27
CA PRO A 603 6.05 -10.75 34.69
C PRO A 603 5.06 -9.76 34.05
N ALA A 604 5.51 -8.53 33.78
CA ALA A 604 4.69 -7.53 33.10
C ALA A 604 4.46 -7.90 31.63
N ALA A 605 5.48 -8.42 30.94
CA ALA A 605 5.36 -8.89 29.57
C ALA A 605 4.44 -10.12 29.48
N ASP A 606 4.58 -11.08 30.40
CA ASP A 606 3.72 -12.27 30.47
C ASP A 606 2.26 -11.92 30.78
N ALA A 607 2.01 -11.01 31.72
CA ALA A 607 0.66 -10.51 32.00
C ALA A 607 0.05 -9.80 30.79
N LEU A 608 0.85 -9.03 30.05
CA LEU A 608 0.44 -8.33 28.84
C LEU A 608 0.08 -9.29 27.71
N LEU A 609 0.96 -10.25 27.40
CA LEU A 609 0.71 -11.29 26.40
C LEU A 609 -0.54 -12.10 26.73
N ARG A 610 -0.69 -12.51 27.99
CA ARG A 610 -1.86 -13.27 28.45
C ARG A 610 -3.15 -12.47 28.31
N GLY A 611 -3.19 -11.24 28.83
CA GLY A 611 -4.38 -10.39 28.81
C GLY A 611 -4.84 -10.09 27.38
N MET A 612 -3.89 -9.77 26.49
CA MET A 612 -4.20 -9.45 25.09
C MET A 612 -4.58 -10.68 24.27
N PHE A 613 -3.95 -11.84 24.50
CA PHE A 613 -4.35 -13.10 23.85
C PHE A 613 -5.79 -13.50 24.22
N LEU A 614 -6.18 -13.36 25.49
CA LEU A 614 -7.57 -13.62 25.91
C LEU A 614 -8.57 -12.61 25.31
N ALA A 615 -8.18 -11.34 25.18
CA ALA A 615 -8.99 -10.33 24.51
C ALA A 615 -9.20 -10.66 23.01
N GLU A 616 -8.15 -11.10 22.32
CA GLU A 616 -8.25 -11.57 20.92
C GLU A 616 -9.20 -12.75 20.78
N LEU A 617 -9.08 -13.75 21.65
CA LEU A 617 -9.98 -14.91 21.67
C LEU A 617 -11.45 -14.52 21.89
N GLY A 618 -11.70 -13.53 22.74
CA GLY A 618 -13.04 -13.00 23.00
C GLY A 618 -13.60 -12.15 21.86
N ALA A 619 -12.74 -11.45 21.12
CA ALA A 619 -13.15 -10.58 20.02
C ALA A 619 -13.57 -11.35 18.77
N VAL A 620 -13.07 -12.57 18.58
CA VAL A 620 -13.33 -13.43 17.42
C VAL A 620 -14.64 -14.20 17.59
N ASP A 621 -15.49 -14.17 16.55
CA ASP A 621 -16.57 -15.14 16.37
C ASP A 621 -16.06 -16.31 15.50
N PRO A 622 -15.83 -17.50 16.07
CA PRO A 622 -15.30 -18.65 15.34
C PRO A 622 -16.27 -19.18 14.29
N HIS A 623 -17.57 -18.87 14.37
CA HIS A 623 -18.55 -19.36 13.41
C HIS A 623 -18.71 -18.45 12.19
N ARG A 624 -18.30 -17.17 12.31
CA ARG A 624 -18.39 -16.17 11.24
C ARG A 624 -17.13 -15.31 11.17
N PRO A 625 -15.93 -15.90 11.02
CA PRO A 625 -14.73 -15.09 10.96
C PRO A 625 -14.66 -14.33 9.64
N ASN A 626 -14.14 -13.09 9.70
CA ASN A 626 -13.71 -12.39 8.51
C ASN A 626 -12.34 -12.95 8.08
N ALA A 627 -12.36 -14.03 7.30
CA ALA A 627 -11.16 -14.80 6.94
C ALA A 627 -10.06 -13.95 6.28
N ALA A 628 -10.45 -13.06 5.35
CA ALA A 628 -9.50 -12.17 4.68
C ALA A 628 -8.79 -11.26 5.69
N LYS A 629 -9.57 -10.58 6.55
CA LYS A 629 -9.00 -9.72 7.60
C LYS A 629 -8.12 -10.51 8.56
N ALA A 630 -8.55 -11.69 8.98
CA ALA A 630 -7.82 -12.53 9.93
C ALA A 630 -6.44 -12.93 9.39
N LEU A 631 -6.37 -13.38 8.14
CA LEU A 631 -5.13 -13.72 7.45
C LEU A 631 -4.21 -12.52 7.30
N THR A 632 -4.73 -11.39 6.81
CA THR A 632 -3.88 -10.21 6.57
C THR A 632 -3.36 -9.57 7.86
N SER A 633 -4.08 -9.71 8.98
CA SER A 633 -3.62 -9.19 10.27
C SER A 633 -2.80 -10.16 11.12
N GLY A 634 -2.66 -11.41 10.67
CA GLY A 634 -2.08 -12.51 11.47
C GLY A 634 -2.87 -12.80 12.75
N GLN A 635 -4.20 -12.67 12.70
CA GLN A 635 -5.05 -12.79 13.89
C GLN A 635 -4.94 -14.22 14.45
N LEU A 636 -4.55 -14.32 15.72
CA LEU A 636 -4.33 -15.61 16.39
C LEU A 636 -3.36 -16.53 15.63
N GLY A 637 -2.40 -15.99 14.87
CA GLY A 637 -1.37 -16.78 14.17
C GLY A 637 -1.87 -17.64 13.00
N VAL A 638 -3.10 -17.41 12.52
CA VAL A 638 -3.69 -18.19 11.41
C VAL A 638 -2.94 -18.04 10.08
N ASP A 639 -2.19 -16.95 9.93
CA ASP A 639 -1.32 -16.67 8.78
C ASP A 639 -0.14 -17.64 8.69
N PHE A 640 0.46 -18.06 9.81
CA PHE A 640 1.49 -19.09 9.81
C PHE A 640 0.96 -20.44 9.30
N LEU A 641 -0.22 -20.84 9.78
CA LEU A 641 -0.91 -22.05 9.28
C LEU A 641 -1.23 -21.94 7.79
N ALA A 642 -1.66 -20.77 7.35
CA ALA A 642 -1.95 -20.49 5.95
C ALA A 642 -0.67 -20.56 5.08
N ALA A 643 0.46 -20.07 5.57
CA ALA A 643 1.74 -20.09 4.87
C ALA A 643 2.45 -21.46 4.93
N GLY A 644 1.98 -22.40 5.75
CA GLY A 644 2.68 -23.66 6.01
C GLY A 644 3.92 -23.47 6.91
N ALA A 645 4.03 -22.34 7.60
CA ALA A 645 5.12 -22.02 8.54
C ALA A 645 4.85 -22.66 9.91
N TYR A 646 4.79 -23.99 9.96
CA TYR A 646 4.37 -24.72 11.16
C TYR A 646 5.32 -24.54 12.35
N ASP A 647 6.62 -24.38 12.11
CA ASP A 647 7.61 -24.09 13.17
C ASP A 647 7.38 -22.72 13.80
N ASP A 648 7.02 -21.71 13.00
CA ASP A 648 6.70 -20.37 13.48
C ASP A 648 5.40 -20.38 14.29
N PHE A 649 4.40 -21.14 13.81
CA PHE A 649 3.16 -21.37 14.53
C PHE A 649 3.37 -22.09 15.87
N ALA A 650 4.24 -23.11 15.91
CA ALA A 650 4.59 -23.84 17.12
C ALA A 650 5.30 -22.92 18.14
N ARG A 651 6.24 -22.09 17.69
CA ARG A 651 6.89 -21.08 18.56
C ARG A 651 5.88 -20.07 19.09
N TRP A 652 4.96 -19.61 18.24
CA TRP A 652 3.91 -18.67 18.61
C TRP A 652 2.93 -19.24 19.65
N THR A 653 2.50 -20.49 19.48
CA THR A 653 1.58 -21.18 20.40
C THR A 653 2.25 -21.53 21.72
N GLN A 654 3.48 -22.07 21.71
CA GLN A 654 4.22 -22.44 22.92
C GLN A 654 4.42 -21.26 23.88
N ALA A 655 4.70 -20.06 23.34
CA ALA A 655 4.82 -18.84 24.12
C ALA A 655 3.51 -18.43 24.84
N ARG A 656 2.36 -18.89 24.35
CA ARG A 656 1.02 -18.60 24.89
C ARG A 656 0.49 -19.72 25.76
N SER A 657 0.74 -20.98 25.41
CA SER A 657 0.34 -22.15 26.20
C SER A 657 0.88 -22.08 27.63
N ARG A 658 2.13 -21.62 27.80
CA ARG A 658 2.75 -21.41 29.13
C ARG A 658 2.03 -20.37 30.00
N LEU A 659 1.21 -19.49 29.40
CA LEU A 659 0.49 -18.40 30.07
C LEU A 659 -0.96 -18.79 30.44
N LEU A 660 -1.43 -19.96 29.98
CA LEU A 660 -2.77 -20.45 30.23
C LEU A 660 -2.80 -21.37 31.47
N PRO A 661 -3.94 -21.44 32.18
CA PRO A 661 -4.13 -22.43 33.24
C PRO A 661 -4.12 -23.86 32.68
N GLY A 662 -3.92 -24.86 33.55
CA GLY A 662 -3.59 -26.24 33.20
C GLY A 662 -4.60 -27.08 32.39
N ASP A 663 -5.73 -26.51 31.96
CA ASP A 663 -6.63 -27.13 30.99
C ASP A 663 -6.95 -26.12 29.86
N ALA A 664 -6.14 -26.17 28.81
CA ALA A 664 -6.29 -25.32 27.62
C ALA A 664 -7.29 -25.90 26.60
N SER A 665 -7.99 -27.01 26.91
CA SER A 665 -8.84 -27.72 25.95
C SER A 665 -9.96 -26.85 25.36
N ALA A 666 -10.66 -26.07 26.19
CA ALA A 666 -11.73 -25.18 25.73
C ALA A 666 -11.21 -24.07 24.77
N ILE A 667 -10.00 -23.56 25.03
CA ILE A 667 -9.36 -22.57 24.15
C ILE A 667 -8.93 -23.25 22.83
N ALA A 668 -8.34 -24.44 22.91
CA ALA A 668 -7.93 -25.22 21.75
C ALA A 668 -9.14 -25.52 20.83
N SER A 669 -10.27 -25.98 21.38
CA SER A 669 -11.49 -26.25 20.60
C SER A 669 -12.06 -24.98 19.94
N ARG A 670 -12.03 -23.84 20.64
CA ARG A 670 -12.48 -22.56 20.06
C ARG A 670 -11.57 -22.12 18.91
N LEU A 671 -10.26 -22.27 19.07
CA LEU A 671 -9.26 -21.97 18.05
C LEU A 671 -9.39 -22.88 16.83
N GLU A 672 -9.62 -24.18 17.03
CA GLU A 672 -9.83 -25.14 15.95
C GLU A 672 -10.99 -24.73 15.04
N LEU A 673 -12.13 -24.33 15.64
CA LEU A 673 -13.28 -23.82 14.90
C LEU A 673 -12.93 -22.56 14.09
N PHE A 674 -12.23 -21.61 14.71
CA PHE A 674 -11.79 -20.39 14.05
C PHE A 674 -10.84 -20.67 12.88
N TYR A 675 -9.76 -21.42 13.11
CA TYR A 675 -8.79 -21.80 12.09
C TYR A 675 -9.47 -22.57 10.96
N GLY A 676 -10.31 -23.55 11.29
CA GLY A 676 -11.06 -24.34 10.31
C GLY A 676 -11.93 -23.46 9.42
N ALA A 677 -12.66 -22.49 9.99
CA ALA A 677 -13.50 -21.58 9.21
C ALA A 677 -12.68 -20.64 8.29
N VAL A 678 -11.56 -20.09 8.78
CA VAL A 678 -10.68 -19.21 7.99
C VAL A 678 -9.98 -19.97 6.86
N LEU A 679 -9.36 -21.11 7.17
CA LEU A 679 -8.59 -21.91 6.21
C LEU A 679 -9.50 -22.53 5.13
N LYS A 680 -10.70 -23.03 5.51
CA LYS A 680 -11.71 -23.47 4.53
C LYS A 680 -12.09 -22.32 3.61
N LYS A 681 -12.45 -21.15 4.15
CA LYS A 681 -12.83 -19.98 3.33
C LYS A 681 -11.73 -19.58 2.35
N ARG A 682 -10.46 -19.49 2.79
CA ARG A 682 -9.31 -19.21 1.91
C ARG A 682 -9.22 -20.21 0.77
N ARG A 683 -9.33 -21.50 1.05
CA ARG A 683 -9.26 -22.57 0.04
C ARG A 683 -10.43 -22.50 -0.93
N ARG A 684 -11.65 -22.29 -0.43
CA ARG A 684 -12.83 -22.06 -1.26
C ARG A 684 -12.61 -20.89 -2.22
N ASP A 685 -12.03 -19.80 -1.74
CA ASP A 685 -11.78 -18.61 -2.55
C ASP A 685 -10.71 -18.85 -3.63
N ALA A 686 -9.63 -19.57 -3.29
CA ALA A 686 -8.62 -20.00 -4.26
C ALA A 686 -9.22 -20.88 -5.39
N VAL A 687 -10.02 -21.88 -5.01
CA VAL A 687 -10.72 -22.76 -5.97
C VAL A 687 -11.71 -21.96 -6.82
N LYS A 688 -12.52 -21.09 -6.22
CA LYS A 688 -13.47 -20.24 -6.97
C LYS A 688 -12.76 -19.37 -7.99
N HIS A 689 -11.68 -18.71 -7.58
CA HIS A 689 -10.91 -17.84 -8.45
C HIS A 689 -10.32 -18.62 -9.63
N TRP A 690 -9.69 -19.77 -9.35
CA TRP A 690 -9.14 -20.63 -10.39
C TRP A 690 -10.20 -21.12 -11.37
N VAL A 691 -11.35 -21.61 -10.88
CA VAL A 691 -12.42 -22.11 -11.74
C VAL A 691 -12.98 -20.96 -12.59
N ALA A 692 -13.29 -19.80 -12.00
CA ALA A 692 -13.83 -18.65 -12.72
C ALA A 692 -12.89 -18.14 -13.83
N GLN A 693 -11.58 -18.13 -13.58
CA GLN A 693 -10.57 -17.75 -14.58
C GLN A 693 -10.45 -18.70 -15.75
N ASN A 694 -10.85 -19.96 -15.59
CA ASN A 694 -10.70 -21.00 -16.62
C ASN A 694 -12.05 -21.45 -17.20
N LEU A 695 -13.17 -20.85 -16.79
CA LEU A 695 -14.48 -21.06 -17.40
C LEU A 695 -14.67 -20.19 -18.65
N PRO A 696 -15.53 -20.61 -19.60
CA PRO A 696 -15.89 -19.82 -20.78
C PRO A 696 -16.87 -18.69 -20.42
N VAL A 697 -16.55 -17.83 -19.45
CA VAL A 697 -17.49 -16.77 -19.00
C VAL A 697 -17.73 -15.76 -20.13
N ALA A 698 -18.99 -15.35 -20.33
CA ALA A 698 -19.38 -14.40 -21.36
C ALA A 698 -18.65 -13.05 -21.22
N THR A 699 -17.76 -12.74 -22.16
CA THR A 699 -17.36 -11.36 -22.44
C THR A 699 -18.44 -10.72 -23.30
N THR A 700 -18.73 -9.43 -23.09
CA THR A 700 -19.76 -8.67 -23.82
C THR A 700 -19.61 -8.63 -25.35
N GLU A 701 -18.49 -9.14 -25.89
CA GLU A 701 -18.18 -9.18 -27.32
C GLU A 701 -18.72 -10.43 -28.04
N LEU A 702 -19.00 -11.53 -27.33
CA LEU A 702 -19.45 -12.79 -27.95
C LEU A 702 -20.94 -13.04 -27.69
N LEU A 703 -21.78 -12.57 -28.61
CA LEU A 703 -23.21 -12.89 -28.66
C LEU A 703 -23.49 -14.33 -29.11
N ASP A 704 -22.48 -15.08 -29.57
CA ASP A 704 -22.62 -16.46 -30.08
C ASP A 704 -22.02 -17.50 -29.12
N VAL A 705 -22.90 -18.29 -28.50
CA VAL A 705 -22.57 -19.37 -27.54
C VAL A 705 -21.75 -20.49 -28.20
N GLU A 706 -22.02 -20.81 -29.47
CA GLU A 706 -21.30 -21.86 -30.20
C GLU A 706 -19.84 -21.44 -30.41
N LEU A 707 -19.62 -20.20 -30.87
CA LEU A 707 -18.29 -19.66 -31.11
C LEU A 707 -17.48 -19.54 -29.81
N ARG A 708 -18.12 -19.10 -28.71
CA ARG A 708 -17.52 -19.04 -27.36
C ARG A 708 -17.02 -20.40 -26.89
N ILE A 709 -17.86 -21.44 -26.98
CA ILE A 709 -17.51 -22.79 -26.53
C ILE A 709 -16.44 -23.40 -27.43
N LEU A 710 -16.51 -23.20 -28.75
CA LEU A 710 -15.49 -23.66 -29.69
C LEU A 710 -14.12 -23.03 -29.40
N GLN A 711 -14.06 -21.72 -29.23
CA GLN A 711 -12.80 -21.02 -28.89
C GLN A 711 -12.23 -21.51 -27.57
N TRP A 712 -13.06 -21.60 -26.53
CA TRP A 712 -12.65 -22.09 -25.22
C TRP A 712 -12.16 -23.54 -25.24
N ARG A 713 -12.87 -24.44 -25.94
CA ARG A 713 -12.49 -25.86 -26.09
C ARG A 713 -11.13 -26.03 -26.76
N THR A 714 -10.80 -25.18 -27.73
CA THR A 714 -9.49 -25.19 -28.41
C THR A 714 -8.36 -24.56 -27.58
N GLY A 715 -8.69 -23.92 -26.46
CA GLY A 715 -7.74 -23.29 -25.54
C GLY A 715 -7.15 -24.25 -24.49
N ILE A 716 -6.32 -23.71 -23.60
CA ILE A 716 -5.69 -24.47 -22.50
C ILE A 716 -6.58 -24.56 -21.26
N GLN A 717 -7.66 -23.79 -21.20
CA GLN A 717 -8.49 -23.63 -20.02
C GLN A 717 -9.21 -24.93 -19.61
N PRO A 718 -9.82 -25.73 -20.52
CA PRO A 718 -10.40 -27.03 -20.14
C PRO A 718 -9.38 -27.98 -19.51
N ALA A 719 -8.15 -27.99 -20.04
CA ALA A 719 -7.07 -28.81 -19.48
C ALA A 719 -6.70 -28.38 -18.05
N ARG A 720 -6.74 -27.07 -17.74
CA ARG A 720 -6.52 -26.56 -16.38
C ARG A 720 -7.65 -26.88 -15.41
N LEU A 721 -8.90 -26.93 -15.89
CA LEU A 721 -10.03 -27.40 -15.08
C LEU A 721 -9.93 -28.90 -14.79
N ALA A 722 -9.49 -29.71 -15.76
CA ALA A 722 -9.22 -31.13 -15.55
C ALA A 722 -8.11 -31.38 -14.52
N LEU A 723 -7.00 -30.62 -14.60
CA LEU A 723 -5.94 -30.70 -13.58
C LEU A 723 -6.44 -30.33 -12.18
N LEU A 724 -7.31 -29.32 -12.07
CA LEU A 724 -7.93 -28.97 -10.79
C LEU A 724 -8.83 -30.10 -10.27
N GLU A 725 -9.68 -30.69 -11.12
CA GLU A 725 -10.54 -31.81 -10.73
C GLU A 725 -9.70 -32.96 -10.16
N THR A 726 -8.63 -33.35 -10.85
CA THR A 726 -7.75 -34.45 -10.42
C THR A 726 -6.99 -34.10 -9.14
N LEU A 727 -6.54 -32.85 -8.98
CA LEU A 727 -5.92 -32.38 -7.74
C LEU A 727 -6.89 -32.44 -6.55
N LEU A 728 -8.15 -32.01 -6.75
CA LEU A 728 -9.18 -32.08 -5.71
C LEU A 728 -9.56 -33.54 -5.38
N ALA A 729 -9.54 -34.43 -6.38
CA ALA A 729 -9.76 -35.85 -6.16
C ALA A 729 -8.65 -36.48 -5.31
N ALA A 730 -7.38 -36.19 -5.62
CA ALA A 730 -6.25 -36.67 -4.84
C ALA A 730 -6.28 -36.10 -3.42
N ALA A 731 -6.50 -34.79 -3.27
CA ALA A 731 -6.46 -34.12 -1.97
C ALA A 731 -7.62 -34.49 -1.01
N ALA A 732 -8.60 -35.28 -1.46
CA ALA A 732 -9.66 -35.84 -0.62
C ALA A 732 -9.18 -37.01 0.27
N GLU A 733 -7.94 -37.49 0.09
CA GLU A 733 -7.34 -38.51 0.93
C GLU A 733 -7.05 -38.05 2.37
N ALA A 734 -6.74 -39.00 3.27
CA ALA A 734 -6.54 -38.74 4.69
C ALA A 734 -5.33 -37.83 4.98
N ASP A 735 -4.27 -37.92 4.17
CA ASP A 735 -3.13 -36.99 4.20
C ASP A 735 -3.06 -36.20 2.88
N PRO A 736 -3.60 -34.96 2.86
CA PRO A 736 -3.66 -34.17 1.63
C PRO A 736 -2.27 -33.77 1.12
N TRP A 737 -1.24 -33.72 1.98
CA TRP A 737 0.10 -33.32 1.57
C TRP A 737 0.80 -34.43 0.80
N GLN A 738 0.70 -35.66 1.27
CA GLN A 738 1.19 -36.82 0.51
C GLN A 738 0.41 -36.99 -0.80
N ALA A 739 -0.91 -36.81 -0.77
CA ALA A 739 -1.71 -36.94 -1.98
C ALA A 739 -1.33 -35.91 -3.08
N VAL A 740 -0.92 -34.70 -2.70
CA VAL A 740 -0.39 -33.71 -3.65
C VAL A 740 0.94 -34.16 -4.27
N LEU A 741 1.84 -34.75 -3.47
CA LEU A 741 3.10 -35.30 -4.00
C LEU A 741 2.83 -36.46 -4.97
N ASP A 742 1.91 -37.36 -4.60
CA ASP A 742 1.48 -38.49 -5.43
C ASP A 742 0.84 -38.04 -6.74
N TYR A 743 0.03 -36.97 -6.69
CA TYR A 743 -0.56 -36.34 -7.87
C TYR A 743 0.53 -35.82 -8.83
N VAL A 744 1.53 -35.10 -8.32
CA VAL A 744 2.62 -34.54 -9.14
C VAL A 744 3.50 -35.65 -9.72
N GLU A 745 3.80 -36.69 -8.94
CA GLU A 745 4.50 -37.88 -9.44
C GLU A 745 3.74 -38.61 -10.54
N THR A 746 2.44 -38.81 -10.34
CA THR A 746 1.59 -39.51 -11.31
C THR A 746 1.59 -38.77 -12.63
N ALA A 747 1.44 -37.45 -12.58
CA ALA A 747 1.45 -36.64 -13.79
C ALA A 747 2.83 -36.61 -14.48
N ALA A 748 3.93 -36.62 -13.71
CA ALA A 748 5.28 -36.75 -14.25
C ALA A 748 5.48 -38.11 -14.93
N LYS A 749 4.98 -39.21 -14.35
CA LYS A 749 5.00 -40.55 -14.95
C LYS A 749 4.22 -40.59 -16.26
N THR A 750 3.02 -39.97 -16.31
CA THR A 750 2.23 -39.88 -17.53
C THR A 750 2.96 -39.10 -18.62
N LEU A 751 3.55 -37.95 -18.28
CA LEU A 751 4.32 -37.15 -19.22
C LEU A 751 5.53 -37.93 -19.77
N ALA A 752 6.29 -38.60 -18.89
CA ALA A 752 7.44 -39.41 -19.27
C ALA A 752 7.08 -40.53 -20.26
N LEU A 753 5.92 -41.17 -20.04
CA LEU A 753 5.40 -42.22 -20.92
C LEU A 753 5.06 -41.66 -22.31
N GLU A 754 4.37 -40.52 -22.37
CA GLU A 754 3.98 -39.85 -23.62
C GLU A 754 5.19 -39.31 -24.40
N THR A 755 6.24 -38.87 -23.71
CA THR A 755 7.46 -38.33 -24.34
C THR A 755 8.56 -39.37 -24.54
N HIS A 756 8.31 -40.64 -24.19
CA HIS A 756 9.30 -41.72 -24.20
C HIS A 756 10.62 -41.38 -23.49
N ALA A 757 10.55 -40.64 -22.38
CA ALA A 757 11.72 -40.17 -21.63
C ALA A 757 11.92 -40.98 -20.34
N ILE A 758 13.16 -41.09 -19.88
CA ILE A 758 13.48 -41.80 -18.63
C ILE A 758 13.27 -40.84 -17.46
N LEU A 759 12.38 -41.21 -16.53
CA LEU A 759 12.06 -40.50 -15.29
C LEU A 759 12.72 -41.18 -14.09
N GLU A 760 13.54 -40.43 -13.37
CA GLU A 760 14.02 -40.77 -12.03
C GLU A 760 13.20 -40.01 -10.99
N ILE A 761 12.77 -40.70 -9.94
CA ILE A 761 11.99 -40.13 -8.84
C ILE A 761 12.73 -40.41 -7.54
N GLU A 762 12.98 -39.37 -6.75
CA GLU A 762 13.55 -39.48 -5.41
C GLU A 762 12.60 -38.80 -4.42
N ARG A 763 12.05 -39.57 -3.48
CA ARG A 763 11.30 -39.01 -2.35
C ARG A 763 12.24 -38.80 -1.17
N ARG A 764 12.10 -37.64 -0.52
CA ARG A 764 12.68 -37.39 0.79
C ARG A 764 11.60 -36.92 1.72
N SER A 765 11.62 -37.40 2.95
CA SER A 765 10.76 -36.91 4.02
C SER A 765 11.63 -36.74 5.23
N ASP A 766 11.67 -35.52 5.75
CA ASP A 766 12.28 -35.20 7.03
C ASP A 766 11.22 -34.66 7.98
N TYR A 767 11.64 -34.23 9.16
CA TYR A 767 10.74 -33.71 10.19
C TYR A 767 10.15 -32.33 9.85
N ALA A 768 10.65 -31.64 8.83
CA ALA A 768 10.22 -30.28 8.45
C ALA A 768 9.40 -30.26 7.16
N ALA A 769 9.60 -31.23 6.26
CA ALA A 769 8.94 -31.27 4.96
C ALA A 769 8.92 -32.65 4.31
N HIS A 770 7.95 -32.82 3.41
CA HIS A 770 7.93 -33.90 2.42
C HIS A 770 8.33 -33.34 1.07
N SER A 771 9.24 -34.00 0.36
CA SER A 771 9.70 -33.57 -0.95
C SER A 771 9.79 -34.71 -1.94
N VAL A 772 9.53 -34.36 -3.20
CA VAL A 772 9.75 -35.23 -4.36
C VAL A 772 10.64 -34.51 -5.36
N ALA A 773 11.73 -35.15 -5.74
CA ALA A 773 12.60 -34.74 -6.82
C ALA A 773 12.33 -35.61 -8.05
N LEU A 774 11.99 -34.96 -9.16
CA LEU A 774 11.69 -35.57 -10.44
C LEU A 774 12.78 -35.16 -11.43
N ARG A 775 13.51 -36.12 -11.97
CA ARG A 775 14.53 -35.89 -13.00
C ARG A 775 14.17 -36.61 -14.29
N LEU A 776 14.16 -35.88 -15.40
CA LEU A 776 13.84 -36.44 -16.70
C LEU A 776 14.96 -36.15 -17.69
N SER A 777 15.36 -37.15 -18.46
CA SER A 777 16.38 -37.00 -19.50
C SER A 777 15.79 -36.35 -20.76
N GLY A 778 16.20 -35.11 -21.06
CA GLY A 778 15.75 -34.34 -22.23
C GLY A 778 15.33 -32.90 -21.88
N SER A 779 15.73 -31.91 -22.69
CA SER A 779 15.76 -30.47 -22.34
C SER A 779 14.41 -29.73 -22.32
N THR A 780 13.30 -30.37 -21.96
CA THR A 780 11.94 -29.75 -22.03
C THR A 780 10.98 -30.12 -20.88
N PHE A 781 11.45 -30.82 -19.83
CA PHE A 781 10.57 -31.39 -18.80
C PHE A 781 9.95 -30.36 -17.84
N SER A 782 10.75 -29.41 -17.34
CA SER A 782 10.29 -28.40 -16.36
C SER A 782 9.15 -27.52 -16.88
N ASP A 783 9.17 -27.26 -18.19
CA ASP A 783 8.16 -26.48 -18.89
C ASP A 783 6.82 -27.20 -19.05
N ALA A 784 6.87 -28.51 -19.31
CA ALA A 784 5.70 -29.35 -19.49
C ALA A 784 4.93 -29.60 -18.18
N LEU A 785 5.62 -29.55 -17.03
CA LEU A 785 4.98 -29.56 -15.71
C LEU A 785 4.38 -28.19 -15.31
N GLY A 786 4.63 -27.11 -16.07
CA GLY A 786 4.19 -25.76 -15.74
C GLY A 786 2.71 -25.62 -15.33
N PRO A 787 1.74 -26.20 -16.08
CA PRO A 787 0.32 -26.14 -15.71
C PRO A 787 0.01 -26.81 -14.36
N ILE A 788 0.69 -27.90 -14.04
CA ILE A 788 0.53 -28.65 -12.79
C ILE A 788 1.06 -27.83 -11.63
N VAL A 789 2.24 -27.24 -11.82
CA VAL A 789 2.80 -26.37 -10.80
C VAL A 789 1.86 -25.19 -10.53
N ASN A 790 1.35 -24.53 -11.57
CA ASN A 790 0.44 -23.40 -11.36
C ASN A 790 -0.82 -23.81 -10.58
N ALA A 791 -1.38 -24.99 -10.87
CA ALA A 791 -2.56 -25.50 -10.16
C ALA A 791 -2.24 -25.81 -8.68
N VAL A 792 -1.12 -26.50 -8.43
CA VAL A 792 -0.68 -26.82 -7.06
C VAL A 792 -0.37 -25.53 -6.29
N ASP A 793 0.38 -24.61 -6.87
CA ASP A 793 0.77 -23.35 -6.22
C ASP A 793 -0.46 -22.50 -5.86
N SER A 794 -1.44 -22.42 -6.77
CA SER A 794 -2.65 -21.62 -6.56
C SER A 794 -3.61 -22.22 -5.53
N ILE A 795 -3.70 -23.56 -5.43
CA ILE A 795 -4.70 -24.24 -4.60
C ILE A 795 -4.12 -24.70 -3.26
N VAL A 796 -2.88 -25.22 -3.27
CA VAL A 796 -2.17 -25.69 -2.06
C VAL A 796 -1.58 -24.49 -1.32
N GLY A 797 -0.95 -23.56 -2.03
CA GLY A 797 -0.45 -22.28 -1.48
C GLY A 797 0.72 -22.38 -0.49
N THR A 798 1.11 -23.58 -0.06
CA THR A 798 2.23 -23.83 0.88
C THR A 798 3.39 -24.59 0.23
N ALA A 799 3.25 -24.97 -1.04
CA ALA A 799 4.27 -25.71 -1.77
C ALA A 799 5.44 -24.80 -2.18
N SER A 800 6.66 -25.32 -2.13
CA SER A 800 7.85 -24.68 -2.68
C SER A 800 8.44 -25.51 -3.80
N TRP A 801 8.93 -24.83 -4.84
CA TRP A 801 9.42 -25.47 -6.07
C TRP A 801 10.84 -25.03 -6.39
N ALA A 802 11.75 -25.97 -6.63
CA ALA A 802 13.04 -25.71 -7.26
C ALA A 802 13.07 -26.35 -8.64
N ARG A 803 13.53 -25.62 -9.67
CA ARG A 803 13.49 -26.08 -11.06
C ARG A 803 14.79 -25.80 -11.81
N THR A 804 15.29 -26.82 -12.51
CA THR A 804 16.31 -26.72 -13.57
C THR A 804 15.69 -27.18 -14.89
N ALA A 805 16.48 -27.29 -15.96
CA ALA A 805 15.97 -27.76 -17.26
C ALA A 805 15.51 -29.23 -17.23
N ASP A 806 16.11 -30.04 -16.35
CA ASP A 806 16.01 -31.49 -16.26
C ASP A 806 15.51 -31.99 -14.89
N MET A 807 15.37 -31.11 -13.89
CA MET A 807 14.94 -31.45 -12.53
C MET A 807 13.83 -30.53 -12.04
N VAL A 808 12.82 -31.11 -11.41
CA VAL A 808 11.79 -30.39 -10.65
C VAL A 808 11.75 -30.98 -9.25
N VAL A 809 11.90 -30.14 -8.24
CA VAL A 809 11.75 -30.52 -6.82
C VAL A 809 10.54 -29.79 -6.27
N LEU A 810 9.59 -30.56 -5.74
CA LEU A 810 8.46 -30.05 -4.97
C LEU A 810 8.72 -30.38 -3.50
N THR A 811 8.57 -29.38 -2.64
CA THR A 811 8.66 -29.51 -1.19
C THR A 811 7.41 -28.93 -0.54
N ILE A 812 6.71 -29.75 0.26
CA ILE A 812 5.53 -29.35 1.04
C ILE A 812 5.91 -29.40 2.53
N PRO A 813 5.74 -28.28 3.26
CA PRO A 813 6.02 -28.23 4.70
C PRO A 813 5.19 -29.27 5.47
N SER A 814 5.80 -29.88 6.47
CA SER A 814 5.15 -30.83 7.38
C SER A 814 5.25 -30.29 8.81
N ALA A 815 4.25 -30.61 9.63
CA ALA A 815 4.21 -30.18 11.02
C ALA A 815 4.70 -31.31 11.93
N GLN A 816 5.55 -30.98 12.90
CA GLN A 816 6.03 -31.98 13.87
C GLN A 816 4.90 -32.44 14.79
N PRO A 817 4.87 -33.73 15.18
CA PRO A 817 4.03 -34.19 16.27
C PRO A 817 4.35 -33.40 17.55
N THR A 818 3.31 -32.98 18.25
CA THR A 818 3.42 -32.12 19.44
C THR A 818 2.33 -32.47 20.43
N ASP A 819 2.67 -32.42 21.71
CA ASP A 819 1.71 -32.60 22.82
C ASP A 819 1.08 -31.26 23.24
N ASP A 820 1.49 -30.14 22.63
CA ASP A 820 0.91 -28.83 22.91
C ASP A 820 -0.49 -28.69 22.26
N PRO A 821 -1.55 -28.51 23.06
CA PRO A 821 -2.93 -28.57 22.56
C PRO A 821 -3.27 -27.42 21.60
N LEU A 822 -2.63 -26.25 21.75
CA LEU A 822 -2.85 -25.10 20.84
C LEU A 822 -2.18 -25.33 19.48
N THR A 823 -0.98 -25.91 19.49
CA THR A 823 -0.27 -26.27 18.26
C THR A 823 -1.03 -27.36 17.51
N GLN A 824 -1.44 -28.41 18.23
CA GLN A 824 -2.16 -29.55 17.66
C GLN A 824 -3.46 -29.12 16.96
N CYS A 825 -4.29 -28.29 17.61
CA CYS A 825 -5.57 -27.89 17.03
C CYS A 825 -5.41 -27.05 15.75
N GLY A 826 -4.36 -26.24 15.63
CA GLY A 826 -4.04 -25.50 14.41
C GLY A 826 -3.65 -26.40 13.24
N ILE A 827 -2.79 -27.39 13.50
CA ILE A 827 -2.36 -28.38 12.49
C ILE A 827 -3.55 -29.23 12.03
N GLU A 828 -4.38 -29.70 12.96
CA GLU A 828 -5.58 -30.47 12.64
C GLU A 828 -6.59 -29.66 11.82
N ALA A 829 -6.82 -28.39 12.17
CA ALA A 829 -7.67 -27.50 11.38
C ALA A 829 -7.15 -27.30 9.94
N ALA A 830 -5.84 -27.19 9.74
CA ALA A 830 -5.24 -27.08 8.40
C ALA A 830 -5.45 -28.36 7.57
N ARG A 831 -5.39 -29.54 8.20
CA ARG A 831 -5.69 -30.83 7.58
C ARG A 831 -7.19 -30.96 7.24
N HIS A 832 -8.07 -30.71 8.21
CA HIS A 832 -9.52 -30.77 8.04
C HIS A 832 -10.07 -29.77 7.01
N ALA A 833 -9.36 -28.69 6.72
CA ALA A 833 -9.74 -27.78 5.65
C ALA A 833 -9.71 -28.43 4.25
N TRP A 834 -8.98 -29.53 4.06
CA TRP A 834 -8.95 -30.28 2.78
C TRP A 834 -10.14 -31.22 2.63
N GLN A 835 -10.73 -31.61 3.76
CA GLN A 835 -11.91 -32.45 3.83
C GLN A 835 -13.21 -31.63 3.82
N ASP A 836 -13.16 -30.40 3.30
CA ASP A 836 -14.33 -29.54 3.19
C ASP A 836 -15.32 -30.12 2.16
N PRO A 837 -16.57 -30.47 2.55
CA PRO A 837 -17.54 -31.06 1.64
C PRO A 837 -17.81 -30.22 0.39
N TRP A 838 -17.69 -28.90 0.49
CA TRP A 838 -17.88 -28.00 -0.66
C TRP A 838 -16.83 -28.24 -1.77
N LEU A 839 -15.62 -28.69 -1.43
CA LEU A 839 -14.60 -29.02 -2.43
C LEU A 839 -15.02 -30.24 -3.26
N ASN A 840 -15.67 -31.22 -2.63
CA ASN A 840 -16.23 -32.37 -3.33
C ASN A 840 -17.39 -31.97 -4.25
N ASP A 841 -18.29 -31.10 -3.81
CA ASP A 841 -19.39 -30.59 -4.64
C ASP A 841 -18.87 -29.89 -5.92
N VAL A 842 -17.79 -29.10 -5.78
CA VAL A 842 -17.14 -28.43 -6.91
C VAL A 842 -16.41 -29.42 -7.81
N ARG A 843 -15.70 -30.40 -7.24
CA ARG A 843 -15.06 -31.48 -7.99
C ARG A 843 -16.07 -32.24 -8.84
N GLU A 844 -17.22 -32.61 -8.27
CA GLU A 844 -18.31 -33.25 -9.02
C GLU A 844 -18.83 -32.37 -10.15
N GLY A 845 -18.96 -31.05 -9.93
CA GLY A 845 -19.42 -30.12 -10.95
C GLY A 845 -18.41 -29.93 -12.08
N LEU A 846 -17.11 -29.93 -11.75
CA LEU A 846 -16.04 -29.95 -12.73
C LEU A 846 -16.08 -31.22 -13.56
N ASN A 847 -16.25 -32.38 -12.91
CA ASN A 847 -16.36 -33.67 -13.60
C ASN A 847 -17.56 -33.71 -14.55
N GLU A 848 -18.74 -33.22 -14.13
CA GLU A 848 -19.92 -33.11 -15.00
C GLU A 848 -19.66 -32.24 -16.25
N LEU A 849 -19.02 -31.08 -16.07
CA LEU A 849 -18.66 -30.19 -17.17
C LEU A 849 -17.65 -30.84 -18.13
N LEU A 850 -16.62 -31.49 -17.58
CA LEU A 850 -15.58 -32.17 -18.36
C LEU A 850 -16.14 -33.37 -19.13
N CYS A 851 -17.04 -34.16 -18.53
CA CYS A 851 -17.75 -35.24 -19.23
C CYS A 851 -18.65 -34.71 -20.36
N ALA A 852 -19.33 -33.58 -20.16
CA ALA A 852 -20.14 -32.94 -21.20
C ALA A 852 -19.28 -32.47 -22.39
N LEU A 853 -18.03 -32.04 -22.13
CA LEU A 853 -17.06 -31.69 -23.16
C LEU A 853 -16.52 -32.89 -23.92
N ASP A 854 -16.15 -33.96 -23.22
CA ASP A 854 -15.65 -35.20 -23.84
C ASP A 854 -16.73 -35.87 -24.71
N GLY A 855 -18.00 -35.82 -24.29
CA GLY A 855 -19.13 -36.29 -25.11
C GLY A 855 -19.36 -35.50 -26.40
N ALA A 856 -18.68 -34.36 -26.59
CA ALA A 856 -18.68 -33.56 -27.81
C ALA A 856 -17.38 -33.72 -28.64
N ASP A 857 -16.47 -34.61 -28.22
CA ASP A 857 -15.10 -34.75 -28.75
C ASP A 857 -14.92 -35.83 -29.84
N ASP A 858 -15.88 -35.93 -30.77
CA ASP A 858 -15.61 -36.55 -32.07
C ASP A 858 -14.94 -35.50 -32.97
N GLN A 859 -13.63 -35.64 -33.17
CA GLN A 859 -12.71 -34.66 -33.78
C GLN A 859 -13.05 -34.16 -35.21
N ALA A 860 -14.15 -34.63 -35.80
CA ALA A 860 -14.57 -34.29 -37.17
C ALA A 860 -15.87 -33.46 -37.25
N THR A 861 -16.57 -33.19 -36.15
CA THR A 861 -17.93 -32.63 -36.21
C THR A 861 -18.13 -31.44 -35.28
N ARG A 862 -18.81 -30.38 -35.77
CA ARG A 862 -19.30 -29.28 -34.93
C ARG A 862 -20.21 -29.85 -33.83
N PRO A 863 -20.17 -29.31 -32.59
CA PRO A 863 -21.06 -29.74 -31.52
C PRO A 863 -22.51 -29.57 -31.95
N THR A 864 -23.35 -30.57 -31.71
CA THR A 864 -24.78 -30.48 -31.93
C THR A 864 -25.41 -29.48 -30.96
N ALA A 865 -26.57 -28.91 -31.30
CA ALA A 865 -27.31 -28.02 -30.41
C ALA A 865 -27.62 -28.65 -29.04
N ALA A 866 -27.83 -29.98 -28.99
CA ALA A 866 -28.04 -30.72 -27.74
C ALA A 866 -26.76 -30.78 -26.89
N GLN A 867 -25.59 -30.99 -27.50
CA GLN A 867 -24.30 -30.98 -26.81
C GLN A 867 -23.95 -29.58 -26.29
N LEU A 868 -24.19 -28.52 -27.08
CA LEU A 868 -24.00 -27.14 -26.64
C LEU A 868 -24.90 -26.81 -25.44
N THR A 869 -26.16 -27.24 -25.48
CA THR A 869 -27.11 -27.07 -24.37
C THR A 869 -26.63 -27.80 -23.11
N GLY A 870 -26.11 -29.02 -23.25
CA GLY A 870 -25.54 -29.79 -22.14
C GLY A 870 -24.31 -29.12 -21.50
N ILE A 871 -23.40 -28.58 -22.31
CA ILE A 871 -22.20 -27.87 -21.82
C ILE A 871 -22.60 -26.59 -21.08
N VAL A 872 -23.53 -25.79 -21.62
CA VAL A 872 -24.02 -24.57 -20.97
C VAL A 872 -24.73 -24.90 -19.65
N ALA A 873 -25.56 -25.97 -19.62
CA ALA A 873 -26.23 -26.39 -18.40
C ALA A 873 -25.24 -26.83 -17.31
N ALA A 874 -24.18 -27.56 -17.68
CA ALA A 874 -23.11 -27.96 -16.75
C ALA A 874 -22.28 -26.75 -16.27
N GLU A 875 -21.99 -25.78 -17.16
CA GLU A 875 -21.35 -24.51 -16.82
C GLU A 875 -22.18 -23.73 -15.77
N GLU A 876 -23.48 -23.57 -16.00
CA GLU A 876 -24.39 -22.88 -15.07
C GLU A 876 -24.52 -23.62 -13.73
N ALA A 877 -24.61 -24.95 -13.77
CA ALA A 877 -24.65 -25.78 -12.56
C ALA A 877 -23.38 -25.60 -11.71
N LEU A 878 -22.20 -25.63 -12.34
CA LEU A 878 -20.93 -25.39 -11.67
C LEU A 878 -20.86 -23.96 -11.11
N MET A 879 -21.26 -22.95 -11.88
CA MET A 879 -21.31 -21.56 -11.41
C MET A 879 -22.25 -21.37 -10.21
N ASN A 880 -23.37 -22.08 -10.17
CA ASN A 880 -24.27 -22.07 -9.03
C ASN A 880 -23.65 -22.72 -7.77
N ARG A 881 -22.85 -23.79 -7.92
CA ARG A 881 -22.08 -24.40 -6.82
C ARG A 881 -20.98 -23.47 -6.28
N LEU A 882 -20.41 -22.61 -7.13
CA LEU A 882 -19.40 -21.63 -6.72
C LEU A 882 -19.98 -20.43 -5.95
N ARG A 883 -21.27 -20.12 -6.12
CA ARG A 883 -21.94 -19.03 -5.40
C ARG A 883 -22.05 -19.33 -3.91
N PRO A 884 -21.93 -18.32 -3.03
CA PRO A 884 -22.14 -18.52 -1.60
C PRO A 884 -23.59 -18.98 -1.35
N GLN A 885 -23.78 -20.21 -0.84
CA GLN A 885 -25.07 -20.65 -0.34
C GLN A 885 -25.48 -19.73 0.82
N LYS A 886 -26.64 -19.08 0.70
CA LYS A 886 -27.28 -18.44 1.86
C LYS A 886 -27.57 -19.55 2.86
N SER A 887 -26.93 -19.50 4.02
CA SER A 887 -27.22 -20.41 5.13
C SER A 887 -28.70 -20.29 5.48
N GLN A 888 -29.48 -21.30 5.09
CA GLN A 888 -30.81 -21.49 5.63
C GLN A 888 -30.64 -21.80 7.12
N THR A 889 -30.98 -20.83 7.97
CA THR A 889 -31.07 -21.01 9.41
C THR A 889 -32.13 -22.07 9.71
N ARG A 890 -31.69 -23.29 9.99
CA ARG A 890 -32.47 -24.25 10.79
C ARG A 890 -32.47 -23.72 12.22
N THR A 891 -33.60 -23.19 12.64
CA THR A 891 -33.89 -22.84 14.03
C THR A 891 -33.90 -24.10 14.89
N GLY A 892 -33.12 -24.09 15.99
CA GLY A 892 -33.38 -24.92 17.15
C GLY A 892 -32.18 -25.72 17.66
N THR A 893 -31.42 -25.12 18.59
CA THR A 893 -31.12 -25.68 19.92
C THR A 893 -30.36 -24.64 20.75
N SER A 894 -30.88 -24.38 21.95
CA SER A 894 -30.34 -23.48 22.97
C SER A 894 -29.03 -24.02 23.55
N VAL A 895 -27.99 -23.18 23.60
CA VAL A 895 -26.73 -23.42 24.34
C VAL A 895 -26.79 -22.63 25.67
N PRO A 896 -26.28 -23.16 26.80
CA PRO A 896 -26.42 -22.52 28.11
C PRO A 896 -25.44 -21.35 28.30
N GLU A 897 -25.93 -20.25 28.88
CA GLU A 897 -25.11 -19.12 29.31
C GLU A 897 -24.22 -19.52 30.50
N LEU A 898 -22.91 -19.30 30.36
CA LEU A 898 -21.95 -19.32 31.47
C LEU A 898 -22.15 -18.05 32.32
N SER A 899 -22.76 -18.21 33.49
CA SER A 899 -22.83 -17.15 34.52
C SER A 899 -21.55 -17.13 35.37
N PRO A 900 -21.08 -15.95 35.81
CA PRO A 900 -19.93 -15.84 36.70
C PRO A 900 -20.34 -16.09 38.17
N GLU A 901 -19.66 -17.03 38.83
CA GLU A 901 -19.85 -17.33 40.26
C GLU A 901 -19.43 -16.14 41.16
N SER A 902 -20.25 -15.89 42.17
CA SER A 902 -19.98 -14.96 43.28
C SER A 902 -19.19 -15.64 44.41
N PRO A 903 -18.49 -14.88 45.28
CA PRO A 903 -17.52 -15.42 46.22
C PRO A 903 -18.15 -15.75 47.59
N MET A 904 -17.80 -16.91 48.14
CA MET A 904 -17.84 -17.25 49.57
C MET A 904 -16.79 -18.35 49.78
N GLY A 905 -15.95 -18.42 50.81
CA GLY A 905 -15.77 -17.68 52.05
C GLY A 905 -14.72 -18.50 52.81
N SER A 906 -13.74 -17.84 53.42
CA SER A 906 -12.67 -18.46 54.21
C SER A 906 -13.22 -19.17 55.46
N PRO A 907 -12.41 -20.06 56.07
CA PRO A 907 -11.58 -19.62 57.19
C PRO A 907 -10.08 -19.56 56.88
#